data_AF-A0A179B801-F1
#
_entry.id   AF-A0A179B801-F1
#
_cell.length_a   1.000
_cell.length_b   1.000
_cell.length_c   1.000
_cell.angle_alpha   90.00
_cell.angle_beta   90.00
_cell.angle_gamma   90.00
#
_symmetry.space_group_name_H-M   'P 1'
#
loop_
_entity.id
_entity.type
_entity.pdbx_description
1 polymer ?
#
loop_
_entity_poly.entity_id
_entity_poly.type
_entity_poly.pdbx_seq_one_letter_code
_entity_poly.pdbx_strand_id
1 'polypeptide(L)'
;PGYRHALIIDVLSQSRANDVNVARAVQSRLAALRTHLPPGVQLVPIYDLSHLISSSLRDVWIALGLGSLIAWLVVFAFLGRFDGALATLVVVPLALAATFLVLHTLGYGLNIMTLGGLTAAIGALVDHAIVVIERGIHGLHGDRTTRRRQALRRAAEILPLMTLATLTSCLIFLPLIFLSGTLGLLFRHMALAIVIALLTSQIVALLVTPVLAAWLAGRPQQKRRNGAERWLRRHFSRWLIFGMRRPWWATPVVLLLAVAGWLTLTTLPTAFLPHWDEGVISVPFRTPVGSSVAETTRVGRDFMRVALENPNVARASLMVGRGFQFLHAPANKGAIAIVLKSNHAQSTETVMHTLRAQFRQTAPNLLSLTLHQTMIVRLGNLSGAHAPLVVYLFGSDSATLRTQGARLAAALRQSHAFESVNFKSPSAGPELEITPSPLAAIYGITPPVLASQVKERFWGRQAGFLLHGEQILPIRVSLAGHDFTPREMDTLPIRLPDGSFTPLASIAGVHVQGAVPFVTHQNLVPDAYVWLQPKPGEGLAQAAAKARVVVANLHLPTNVTSLLGGYYRQQSQSFQQMALILGGALALLLILLGFQFSSQRAAISALLAIALAAPGALLALLLLGIDLDSTAFLGVLLVFAIAVNNVILIFARARQLGGPQPRPAVVALAARQRLRPILMTMLADVFGFLPLAIGIGHGTDLLKPLAVAVMGGLLLSVFMSLWLAPVIYSALTAKAARQVSLPG
;
A
#
# COMPACT_ATOMS: atom_id res chain seq x y z
N PRO A 1 -36.91 -5.15 -0.08
CA PRO A 1 -36.10 -5.93 -1.05
C PRO A 1 -35.12 -6.81 -0.27
N GLY A 2 -35.01 -8.10 -0.60
CA GLY A 2 -34.11 -9.04 0.09
C GLY A 2 -34.80 -10.35 0.48
N TYR A 3 -34.01 -11.36 0.81
CA TYR A 3 -34.48 -12.68 1.24
C TYR A 3 -34.91 -12.63 2.71
N ARG A 4 -36.12 -13.10 3.05
CA ARG A 4 -36.63 -13.15 4.43
C ARG A 4 -35.83 -14.10 5.32
N HIS A 5 -35.31 -15.17 4.74
CA HIS A 5 -34.45 -16.15 5.40
C HIS A 5 -33.15 -16.26 4.60
N ALA A 6 -32.02 -16.01 5.25
CA ALA A 6 -30.71 -16.09 4.62
C ALA A 6 -29.72 -16.75 5.58
N LEU A 7 -28.95 -17.71 5.07
CA LEU A 7 -27.80 -18.29 5.76
C LEU A 7 -26.53 -17.71 5.15
N ILE A 8 -25.68 -17.13 5.98
CA ILE A 8 -24.40 -16.57 5.54
C ILE A 8 -23.32 -17.62 5.75
N ILE A 9 -22.67 -18.00 4.64
CA ILE A 9 -21.54 -18.93 4.61
C ILE A 9 -20.29 -18.11 4.27
N ASP A 10 -19.31 -18.12 5.18
CA ASP A 10 -18.01 -17.51 4.95
C ASP A 10 -17.04 -18.60 4.51
N VAL A 11 -16.38 -18.39 3.37
CA VAL A 11 -15.28 -19.25 2.92
C VAL A 11 -13.98 -18.50 3.14
N LEU A 12 -13.12 -19.06 4.00
CA LEU A 12 -11.81 -18.51 4.31
C LEU A 12 -10.74 -19.38 3.66
N SER A 13 -9.79 -18.74 2.98
CA SER A 13 -8.61 -19.43 2.48
C SER A 13 -7.68 -19.82 3.62
N GLN A 14 -7.04 -20.97 3.50
CA GLN A 14 -5.96 -21.36 4.41
C GLN A 14 -4.76 -20.44 4.23
N SER A 15 -3.93 -20.31 5.29
CA SER A 15 -2.67 -19.56 5.20
C SER A 15 -1.82 -20.11 4.04
N ARG A 16 -1.39 -19.21 3.13
CA ARG A 16 -0.63 -19.50 1.89
C ARG A 16 -1.40 -20.13 0.72
N ALA A 17 -2.72 -20.36 0.84
CA ALA A 17 -3.52 -20.79 -0.29
C ALA A 17 -3.67 -19.66 -1.33
N ASN A 18 -3.78 -20.03 -2.61
CA ASN A 18 -4.05 -19.06 -3.67
C ASN A 18 -5.56 -18.75 -3.71
N ASP A 19 -5.95 -17.52 -3.37
CA ASP A 19 -7.35 -17.10 -3.27
C ASP A 19 -8.13 -17.28 -4.59
N VAL A 20 -7.48 -17.08 -5.75
CA VAL A 20 -8.12 -17.25 -7.06
C VAL A 20 -8.42 -18.73 -7.35
N ASN A 21 -7.49 -19.62 -7.00
CA ASN A 21 -7.70 -21.07 -7.16
C ASN A 21 -8.75 -21.60 -6.18
N VAL A 22 -8.74 -21.12 -4.92
CA VAL A 22 -9.77 -21.46 -3.93
C VAL A 22 -11.13 -20.98 -4.41
N ALA A 23 -11.25 -19.72 -4.86
CA ALA A 23 -12.51 -19.19 -5.39
C ALA A 23 -13.01 -19.99 -6.60
N ARG A 24 -12.13 -20.38 -7.53
CA ARG A 24 -12.51 -21.23 -8.68
C ARG A 24 -13.04 -22.60 -8.23
N ALA A 25 -12.39 -23.22 -7.24
CA ALA A 25 -12.83 -24.49 -6.67
C ALA A 25 -14.17 -24.36 -5.92
N VAL A 26 -14.38 -23.24 -5.21
CA VAL A 26 -15.65 -22.94 -4.55
C VAL A 26 -16.74 -22.72 -5.59
N GLN A 27 -16.49 -21.92 -6.63
CA GLN A 27 -17.46 -21.68 -7.71
C GLN A 27 -17.85 -22.96 -8.44
N SER A 28 -16.91 -23.88 -8.72
CA SER A 28 -17.24 -25.16 -9.33
C SER A 28 -18.10 -26.04 -8.43
N ARG A 29 -17.81 -26.07 -7.12
CA ARG A 29 -18.63 -26.77 -6.13
C ARG A 29 -20.01 -26.13 -5.96
N LEU A 30 -20.11 -24.81 -5.98
CA LEU A 30 -21.40 -24.11 -5.93
C LEU A 30 -22.23 -24.37 -7.18
N ALA A 31 -21.60 -24.45 -8.36
CA ALA A 31 -22.30 -24.81 -9.60
C ALA A 31 -22.87 -26.24 -9.54
N ALA A 32 -22.08 -27.20 -9.04
CA ALA A 32 -22.56 -28.56 -8.80
C ALA A 32 -23.65 -28.62 -7.74
N LEU A 33 -23.56 -27.83 -6.66
CA LEU A 33 -24.60 -27.79 -5.63
C LEU A 33 -25.90 -27.21 -6.16
N ARG A 34 -25.86 -26.20 -7.03
CA ARG A 34 -27.05 -25.56 -7.60
C ARG A 34 -28.00 -26.53 -8.29
N THR A 35 -27.49 -27.60 -8.91
CA THR A 35 -28.34 -28.62 -9.56
C THR A 35 -29.04 -29.56 -8.57
N HIS A 36 -28.56 -29.62 -7.33
CA HIS A 36 -29.12 -30.47 -6.27
C HIS A 36 -29.92 -29.69 -5.22
N LEU A 37 -30.02 -28.36 -5.35
CA LEU A 37 -30.75 -27.54 -4.39
C LEU A 37 -32.26 -27.74 -4.54
N PRO A 38 -33.00 -27.80 -3.40
CA PRO A 38 -34.46 -27.78 -3.43
C PRO A 38 -35.02 -26.54 -4.13
N PRO A 39 -36.23 -26.64 -4.73
CA PRO A 39 -36.90 -25.48 -5.32
C PRO A 39 -37.07 -24.36 -4.29
N GLY A 40 -36.71 -23.13 -4.68
CA GLY A 40 -36.78 -21.94 -3.83
C GLY A 40 -35.49 -21.59 -3.06
N VAL A 41 -34.49 -22.47 -3.03
CA VAL A 41 -33.18 -22.17 -2.42
C VAL A 41 -32.23 -21.56 -3.46
N GLN A 42 -31.67 -20.38 -3.16
CA GLN A 42 -30.76 -19.67 -4.06
C GLN A 42 -29.42 -19.37 -3.38
N LEU A 43 -28.32 -19.62 -4.10
CA LEU A 43 -26.97 -19.27 -3.67
C LEU A 43 -26.54 -17.94 -4.28
N VAL A 44 -26.49 -16.91 -3.42
CA VAL A 44 -26.19 -15.53 -3.81
C VAL A 44 -24.80 -15.12 -3.30
N PRO A 45 -23.84 -14.79 -4.19
CA PRO A 45 -22.54 -14.31 -3.75
C PRO A 45 -22.64 -12.89 -3.18
N ILE A 46 -22.18 -12.69 -1.95
CA ILE A 46 -22.17 -11.38 -1.28
C ILE A 46 -20.88 -10.61 -1.60
N TYR A 47 -19.73 -11.27 -1.48
CA TYR A 47 -18.41 -10.69 -1.71
C TYR A 47 -17.46 -11.78 -2.22
N ASP A 48 -16.69 -11.48 -3.27
CA ASP A 48 -15.67 -12.37 -3.83
C ASP A 48 -14.39 -11.57 -4.10
N LEU A 49 -13.39 -11.76 -3.23
CA LEU A 49 -12.09 -11.09 -3.34
C LEU A 49 -11.33 -11.51 -4.61
N SER A 50 -11.58 -12.71 -5.15
CA SER A 50 -10.86 -13.19 -6.34
C SER A 50 -11.18 -12.37 -7.58
N HIS A 51 -12.37 -11.77 -7.67
CA HIS A 51 -12.72 -10.86 -8.75
C HIS A 51 -11.82 -9.62 -8.73
N LEU A 52 -11.63 -9.00 -7.56
CA LEU A 52 -10.73 -7.86 -7.38
C LEU A 52 -9.28 -8.22 -7.72
N ILE A 53 -8.81 -9.39 -7.27
CA ILE A 53 -7.44 -9.85 -7.56
C ILE A 53 -7.27 -10.05 -9.07
N SER A 54 -8.18 -10.78 -9.71
CA SER A 54 -8.08 -11.11 -11.15
C SER A 54 -8.26 -9.88 -12.04
N SER A 55 -9.20 -8.99 -11.74
CA SER A 55 -9.36 -7.72 -12.45
C SER A 55 -8.12 -6.85 -12.28
N SER A 56 -7.60 -6.74 -11.05
CA SER A 56 -6.43 -5.91 -10.78
C SER A 56 -5.18 -6.41 -11.50
N LEU A 57 -4.95 -7.73 -11.50
CA LEU A 57 -3.84 -8.34 -12.24
C LEU A 57 -3.99 -8.09 -13.75
N ARG A 58 -5.19 -8.26 -14.30
CA ARG A 58 -5.46 -8.01 -15.73
C ARG A 58 -5.19 -6.56 -16.10
N ASP A 59 -5.64 -5.61 -15.28
CA ASP A 59 -5.45 -4.18 -15.55
C ASP A 59 -3.96 -3.81 -15.53
N VAL A 60 -3.20 -4.33 -14.56
CA VAL A 60 -1.74 -4.17 -14.52
C VAL A 60 -1.06 -4.81 -15.74
N TRP A 61 -1.52 -5.99 -16.19
CA TRP A 61 -1.02 -6.61 -17.43
C TRP A 61 -1.28 -5.76 -18.68
N ILE A 62 -2.47 -5.16 -18.78
CA ILE A 62 -2.80 -4.26 -19.89
C ILE A 62 -1.90 -3.02 -19.85
N ALA A 63 -1.73 -2.41 -18.67
CA ALA A 63 -0.84 -1.27 -18.48
C ALA A 63 0.62 -1.61 -18.81
N LEU A 64 1.09 -2.80 -18.41
CA LEU A 64 2.42 -3.34 -18.74
C LEU A 64 2.61 -3.48 -20.26
N GLY A 65 1.62 -4.05 -20.96
CA GLY A 65 1.64 -4.24 -22.41
C GLY A 65 1.62 -2.91 -23.17
N LEU A 66 0.74 -1.99 -22.78
CA LEU A 66 0.67 -0.64 -23.35
C LEU A 66 1.96 0.14 -23.09
N GLY A 67 2.50 0.09 -21.86
CA GLY A 67 3.74 0.75 -21.49
C GLY A 67 4.92 0.22 -22.30
N SER A 68 5.01 -1.10 -22.46
CA SER A 68 6.03 -1.75 -23.31
C SER A 68 5.92 -1.31 -24.78
N LEU A 69 4.70 -1.25 -25.31
CA LEU A 69 4.46 -0.81 -26.69
C LEU A 69 4.85 0.66 -26.89
N ILE A 70 4.47 1.53 -25.96
CA ILE A 70 4.83 2.96 -26.01
C ILE A 70 6.34 3.14 -25.90
N ALA A 71 7.00 2.46 -24.96
CA ALA A 71 8.45 2.49 -24.83
C ALA A 71 9.14 2.03 -26.13
N TRP A 72 8.64 0.95 -26.76
CA TRP A 72 9.12 0.49 -28.06
C TRP A 72 8.94 1.52 -29.18
N LEU A 73 7.80 2.22 -29.23
CA LEU A 73 7.56 3.29 -30.21
C LEU A 73 8.55 4.46 -30.05
N VAL A 74 8.85 4.86 -28.81
CA VAL A 74 9.87 5.88 -28.52
C VAL A 74 11.23 5.41 -29.01
N VAL A 75 11.60 4.16 -28.70
CA VAL A 75 12.85 3.53 -29.16
C VAL A 75 12.94 3.52 -30.68
N PHE A 76 11.87 3.12 -31.37
CA PHE A 76 11.79 3.12 -32.82
C PHE A 76 11.98 4.52 -33.42
N ALA A 77 11.35 5.54 -32.84
CA ALA A 77 11.49 6.93 -33.27
C ALA A 77 12.94 7.43 -33.14
N PHE A 78 13.66 7.05 -32.08
CA PHE A 78 15.04 7.45 -31.87
C PHE A 78 16.05 6.68 -32.75
N LEU A 79 15.93 5.35 -32.86
CA LEU A 79 16.84 4.52 -33.66
C LEU A 79 16.70 4.81 -35.16
N GLY A 80 15.50 5.16 -35.63
CA GLY A 80 15.22 5.46 -37.03
C GLY A 80 15.43 4.28 -37.99
N ARG A 81 15.60 3.07 -37.44
CA ARG A 81 15.76 1.80 -38.14
C ARG A 81 14.83 0.76 -37.53
N PHE A 82 13.94 0.21 -38.35
CA PHE A 82 13.01 -0.84 -37.94
C PHE A 82 13.76 -2.07 -37.39
N ASP A 83 14.88 -2.45 -38.04
CA ASP A 83 15.66 -3.61 -37.60
C ASP A 83 16.17 -3.49 -36.14
N GLY A 84 16.65 -2.30 -35.77
CA GLY A 84 17.21 -2.06 -34.43
C GLY A 84 16.13 -2.05 -33.35
N ALA A 85 14.97 -1.47 -33.65
CA ALA A 85 13.81 -1.51 -32.76
C ALA A 85 13.24 -2.92 -32.62
N LEU A 86 13.25 -3.72 -33.70
CA LEU A 86 12.79 -5.11 -33.67
C LEU A 86 13.68 -5.99 -32.79
N ALA A 87 15.00 -5.78 -32.80
CA ALA A 87 15.91 -6.50 -31.90
C ALA A 87 15.62 -6.18 -30.42
N THR A 88 15.37 -4.92 -30.08
CA THR A 88 14.94 -4.53 -28.73
C THR A 88 13.59 -5.17 -28.34
N LEU A 89 12.65 -5.27 -29.29
CA LEU A 89 11.34 -5.92 -29.08
C LEU A 89 11.46 -7.41 -28.75
N VAL A 90 12.47 -8.12 -29.24
CA VAL A 90 12.68 -9.54 -28.94
C VAL A 90 13.32 -9.74 -27.57
N VAL A 91 14.21 -8.83 -27.15
CA VAL A 91 14.95 -8.96 -25.88
C VAL A 91 14.05 -8.79 -24.66
N VAL A 92 13.10 -7.86 -24.70
CA VAL A 92 12.25 -7.55 -23.53
C VAL A 92 11.36 -8.74 -23.12
N PRO A 93 10.57 -9.38 -24.01
CA PRO A 93 9.78 -10.57 -23.68
C PRO A 93 10.65 -11.73 -23.19
N LEU A 94 11.85 -11.91 -23.76
CA LEU A 94 12.77 -12.96 -23.34
C LEU A 94 13.30 -12.70 -21.92
N ALA A 95 13.65 -11.45 -21.61
CA ALA A 95 14.04 -11.04 -20.27
C ALA A 95 12.90 -11.26 -19.26
N LEU A 96 11.67 -10.85 -19.60
CA LEU A 96 10.49 -11.07 -18.76
C LEU A 96 10.20 -12.57 -18.55
N ALA A 97 10.31 -13.39 -19.59
CA ALA A 97 10.14 -14.84 -19.48
C ALA A 97 11.18 -15.46 -18.53
N ALA A 98 12.46 -15.04 -18.64
CA ALA A 98 13.51 -15.45 -17.72
C ALA A 98 13.23 -14.97 -16.29
N THR A 99 12.74 -13.74 -16.11
CA THR A 99 12.31 -13.22 -14.80
C THR A 99 11.21 -14.09 -14.19
N PHE A 100 10.19 -14.45 -14.96
CA PHE A 100 9.10 -15.32 -14.50
C PHE A 100 9.58 -16.70 -14.10
N LEU A 101 10.49 -17.29 -14.88
CA LEU A 101 11.10 -18.57 -14.55
C LEU A 101 11.82 -18.51 -13.20
N VAL A 102 12.67 -17.49 -12.99
CA VAL A 102 13.40 -17.34 -11.73
C VAL A 102 12.44 -17.10 -10.55
N LEU A 103 11.45 -16.22 -10.70
CA LEU A 103 10.43 -15.99 -9.67
C LEU A 103 9.69 -17.28 -9.29
N HIS A 104 9.31 -18.08 -10.30
CA HIS A 104 8.65 -19.36 -10.09
C HIS A 104 9.54 -20.36 -9.34
N THR A 105 10.82 -20.49 -9.74
CA THR A 105 11.76 -21.39 -9.05
C THR A 105 12.03 -21.00 -7.61
N LEU A 106 11.95 -19.71 -7.28
CA LEU A 106 12.08 -19.19 -5.91
C LEU A 106 10.78 -19.26 -5.10
N GLY A 107 9.67 -19.75 -5.68
CA GLY A 107 8.37 -19.87 -5.01
C GLY A 107 7.61 -18.55 -4.88
N TYR A 108 7.98 -17.51 -5.62
CA TYR A 108 7.25 -16.24 -5.64
C TYR A 108 6.10 -16.29 -6.63
N GLY A 109 4.87 -16.07 -6.15
CA GLY A 109 3.68 -15.97 -6.98
C GLY A 109 3.52 -14.58 -7.61
N LEU A 110 2.82 -14.54 -8.76
CA LEU A 110 2.42 -13.28 -9.39
C LEU A 110 1.32 -12.58 -8.60
N ASN A 111 1.63 -11.40 -8.10
CA ASN A 111 0.73 -10.49 -7.42
C ASN A 111 0.97 -9.04 -7.93
N ILE A 112 0.11 -8.11 -7.49
CA ILE A 112 0.18 -6.69 -7.90
C ILE A 112 1.55 -6.07 -7.60
N MET A 113 2.18 -6.40 -6.46
CA MET A 113 3.49 -5.86 -6.08
C MET A 113 4.62 -6.43 -6.94
N THR A 114 4.60 -7.73 -7.25
CA THR A 114 5.58 -8.33 -8.17
C THR A 114 5.41 -7.78 -9.59
N LEU A 115 4.18 -7.68 -10.11
CA LEU A 115 3.93 -7.10 -11.44
C LEU A 115 4.29 -5.62 -11.48
N GLY A 116 4.02 -4.88 -10.40
CA GLY A 116 4.48 -3.50 -10.23
C GLY A 116 6.00 -3.41 -10.30
N GLY A 117 6.72 -4.33 -9.65
CA GLY A 117 8.17 -4.45 -9.76
C GLY A 117 8.67 -4.78 -11.17
N LEU A 118 8.01 -5.70 -11.88
CA LEU A 118 8.35 -5.97 -13.28
C LEU A 118 8.08 -4.74 -14.18
N THR A 119 6.96 -4.07 -13.97
CA THR A 119 6.62 -2.84 -14.72
C THR A 119 7.64 -1.75 -14.45
N ALA A 120 8.03 -1.59 -13.18
CA ALA A 120 9.10 -0.70 -12.77
C ALA A 120 10.44 -1.02 -13.44
N ALA A 121 10.73 -2.30 -13.65
CA ALA A 121 11.95 -2.74 -14.29
C ALA A 121 11.92 -2.66 -15.82
N ILE A 122 10.75 -2.56 -16.48
CA ILE A 122 10.66 -2.56 -17.97
C ILE A 122 11.58 -1.51 -18.60
N GLY A 123 11.57 -0.29 -18.06
CA GLY A 123 12.40 0.78 -18.59
C GLY A 123 13.89 0.40 -18.64
N ALA A 124 14.39 -0.06 -17.50
CA ALA A 124 15.75 -0.57 -17.37
C ALA A 124 16.00 -1.85 -18.20
N LEU A 125 15.00 -2.72 -18.36
CA LEU A 125 15.07 -3.91 -19.23
C LEU A 125 15.32 -3.51 -20.68
N VAL A 126 14.60 -2.50 -21.16
CA VAL A 126 14.73 -1.98 -22.51
C VAL A 126 16.08 -1.25 -22.65
N ASP A 127 16.48 -0.48 -21.64
CA ASP A 127 17.76 0.25 -21.59
C ASP A 127 18.98 -0.66 -21.80
N HIS A 128 19.04 -1.81 -21.10
CA HIS A 128 20.09 -2.80 -21.27
C HIS A 128 20.26 -3.24 -22.73
N ALA A 129 19.15 -3.52 -23.42
CA ALA A 129 19.18 -3.90 -24.83
C ALA A 129 19.58 -2.72 -25.74
N ILE A 130 19.01 -1.53 -25.49
CA ILE A 130 19.28 -0.32 -26.28
C ILE A 130 20.76 0.05 -26.23
N VAL A 131 21.36 0.10 -25.04
CA VAL A 131 22.73 0.58 -24.86
C VAL A 131 23.73 -0.30 -25.61
N VAL A 132 23.55 -1.62 -25.55
CA VAL A 132 24.40 -2.59 -26.26
C VAL A 132 24.19 -2.50 -27.78
N ILE A 133 22.93 -2.44 -28.24
CA ILE A 133 22.60 -2.32 -29.68
C ILE A 133 23.17 -1.02 -30.25
N GLU A 134 22.84 0.13 -29.66
CA GLU A 134 23.27 1.46 -30.12
C GLU A 134 24.80 1.52 -30.15
N ARG A 135 25.50 0.99 -29.13
CA ARG A 135 26.96 0.99 -29.12
C ARG A 135 27.56 0.07 -30.19
N GLY A 136 26.96 -1.10 -30.40
CA GLY A 136 27.41 -2.09 -31.37
C GLY A 136 27.24 -1.64 -32.82
N ILE A 137 26.14 -0.97 -33.15
CA ILE A 137 25.80 -0.63 -34.53
C ILE A 137 26.21 0.79 -34.97
N HIS A 138 26.48 1.70 -34.03
CA HIS A 138 26.75 3.09 -34.35
C HIS A 138 28.18 3.29 -34.90
N GLY A 139 28.31 3.96 -36.05
CA GLY A 139 29.61 4.36 -36.63
C GLY A 139 30.45 3.19 -37.15
N LEU A 140 29.81 2.16 -37.70
CA LEU A 140 30.47 1.02 -38.35
C LEU A 140 30.92 1.39 -39.78
N HIS A 141 32.11 0.91 -40.18
CA HIS A 141 32.68 1.14 -41.51
C HIS A 141 33.26 -0.17 -42.07
N GLY A 142 33.27 -0.33 -43.40
CA GLY A 142 33.83 -1.50 -44.09
C GLY A 142 32.78 -2.46 -44.68
N ASP A 143 33.21 -3.67 -45.01
CA ASP A 143 32.40 -4.76 -45.56
C ASP A 143 31.59 -5.52 -44.48
N ARG A 144 30.75 -6.47 -44.90
CA ARG A 144 29.79 -7.16 -44.00
C ARG A 144 30.48 -7.92 -42.86
N THR A 145 31.60 -8.56 -43.13
CA THR A 145 32.38 -9.34 -42.16
C THR A 145 33.10 -8.41 -41.17
N THR A 146 33.70 -7.32 -41.66
CA THR A 146 34.34 -6.32 -40.81
C THR A 146 33.34 -5.61 -39.90
N ARG A 147 32.16 -5.25 -40.41
CA ARG A 147 31.09 -4.65 -39.59
C ARG A 147 30.62 -5.56 -38.47
N ARG A 148 30.44 -6.86 -38.75
CA ARG A 148 30.06 -7.86 -37.74
C ARG A 148 31.10 -7.95 -36.63
N ARG A 149 32.38 -8.04 -36.98
CA ARG A 149 33.48 -8.13 -36.02
C ARG A 149 33.63 -6.85 -35.20
N GLN A 150 33.49 -5.68 -35.83
CA GLN A 150 33.47 -4.39 -35.14
C GLN A 150 32.30 -4.27 -34.17
N ALA A 151 31.10 -4.72 -34.56
CA ALA A 151 29.91 -4.67 -33.72
C ALA A 151 30.06 -5.54 -32.47
N LEU A 152 30.54 -6.78 -32.62
CA LEU A 152 30.81 -7.67 -31.49
C LEU A 152 31.85 -7.08 -30.53
N ARG A 153 32.96 -6.55 -31.06
CA ARG A 153 34.00 -5.93 -30.23
C ARG A 153 33.48 -4.72 -29.46
N ARG A 154 32.75 -3.82 -30.12
CA ARG A 154 32.17 -2.62 -29.49
C ARG A 154 31.08 -2.95 -28.48
N ALA A 155 30.29 -3.98 -28.73
CA ALA A 155 29.33 -4.50 -27.77
C ALA A 155 30.07 -5.07 -26.56
N ALA A 156 31.08 -5.92 -26.76
CA ALA A 156 31.85 -6.50 -25.66
C ALA A 156 32.53 -5.45 -24.76
N GLU A 157 33.00 -4.33 -25.34
CA GLU A 157 33.62 -3.24 -24.59
C GLU A 157 32.67 -2.52 -23.61
N ILE A 158 31.35 -2.53 -23.84
CA ILE A 158 30.38 -1.87 -22.96
C ILE A 158 29.82 -2.78 -21.87
N LEU A 159 29.89 -4.10 -22.05
CA LEU A 159 29.28 -5.07 -21.12
C LEU A 159 29.80 -4.94 -19.68
N PRO A 160 31.12 -4.85 -19.39
CA PRO A 160 31.61 -4.75 -18.01
C PRO A 160 31.11 -3.49 -17.29
N LEU A 161 31.04 -2.38 -18.03
CA LEU A 161 30.54 -1.10 -17.52
C LEU A 161 29.06 -1.18 -17.18
N MET A 162 28.29 -1.82 -18.06
CA MET A 162 26.87 -2.02 -17.88
C MET A 162 26.59 -2.95 -16.71
N THR A 163 27.29 -4.09 -16.60
CA THR A 163 27.15 -5.02 -15.47
C THR A 163 27.41 -4.33 -14.14
N LEU A 164 28.46 -3.52 -14.03
CA LEU A 164 28.74 -2.76 -12.82
C LEU A 164 27.60 -1.80 -12.48
N ALA A 165 27.06 -1.09 -13.48
CA ALA A 165 25.96 -0.16 -13.27
C ALA A 165 24.65 -0.86 -12.87
N THR A 166 24.34 -2.01 -13.48
CA THR A 166 23.17 -2.82 -13.11
C THR A 166 23.30 -3.38 -11.69
N LEU A 167 24.50 -3.84 -11.30
CA LEU A 167 24.75 -4.31 -9.93
C LEU A 167 24.60 -3.17 -8.92
N THR A 168 25.11 -1.97 -9.20
CA THR A 168 24.87 -0.78 -8.36
C THR A 168 23.38 -0.46 -8.26
N SER A 169 22.64 -0.58 -9.36
CA SER A 169 21.19 -0.35 -9.38
C SER A 169 20.43 -1.38 -8.52
N CYS A 170 20.84 -2.65 -8.56
CA CYS A 170 20.28 -3.71 -7.71
C CYS A 170 20.56 -3.47 -6.22
N LEU A 171 21.77 -3.01 -5.89
CA LEU A 171 22.20 -2.74 -4.51
C LEU A 171 21.40 -1.64 -3.83
N ILE A 172 20.85 -0.67 -4.59
CA ILE A 172 19.97 0.38 -4.05
C ILE A 172 18.69 -0.19 -3.43
N PHE A 173 18.21 -1.33 -3.94
CA PHE A 173 17.03 -2.01 -3.41
C PHE A 173 17.35 -2.97 -2.25
N LEU A 174 18.63 -3.26 -1.98
CA LEU A 174 19.05 -4.20 -0.94
C LEU A 174 18.57 -3.79 0.47
N PRO A 175 18.67 -2.51 0.91
CA PRO A 175 18.15 -2.09 2.22
C PRO A 175 16.66 -2.37 2.39
N LEU A 176 15.89 -2.37 1.30
CA LEU A 176 14.45 -2.58 1.33
C LEU A 176 14.08 -4.05 1.58
N ILE A 177 14.97 -4.99 1.27
CA ILE A 177 14.76 -6.42 1.54
C ILE A 177 14.73 -6.71 3.05
N PHE A 178 15.44 -5.90 3.83
CA PHE A 178 15.53 -6.02 5.29
C PHE A 178 14.42 -5.26 6.05
N LEU A 179 13.48 -4.66 5.33
CA LEU A 179 12.37 -3.94 5.95
C LEU A 179 11.42 -4.93 6.66
N SER A 180 11.10 -4.62 7.91
CA SER A 180 10.19 -5.41 8.75
C SER A 180 8.81 -4.74 8.85
N GLY A 181 7.81 -5.50 9.31
CA GLY A 181 6.44 -5.01 9.45
C GLY A 181 5.63 -5.06 8.16
N THR A 182 4.51 -4.33 8.13
CA THR A 182 3.51 -4.38 7.05
C THR A 182 4.04 -3.89 5.70
N LEU A 183 4.86 -2.84 5.71
CA LEU A 183 5.55 -2.36 4.52
C LEU A 183 6.49 -3.43 3.95
N GLY A 184 7.16 -4.20 4.81
CA GLY A 184 8.14 -5.21 4.39
C GLY A 184 7.46 -6.36 3.67
N LEU A 185 6.28 -6.75 4.14
CA LEU A 185 5.45 -7.78 3.50
C LEU A 185 5.07 -7.41 2.06
N LEU A 186 4.76 -6.14 1.81
CA LEU A 186 4.37 -5.65 0.48
C LEU A 186 5.60 -5.39 -0.41
N PHE A 187 6.53 -4.58 0.09
CA PHE A 187 7.59 -4.01 -0.74
C PHE A 187 8.78 -4.93 -0.96
N ARG A 188 9.04 -5.89 -0.06
CA ARG A 188 10.09 -6.89 -0.28
C ARG A 188 9.85 -7.68 -1.57
N HIS A 189 8.60 -8.05 -1.85
CA HIS A 189 8.24 -8.75 -3.08
C HIS A 189 8.45 -7.88 -4.32
N MET A 190 8.12 -6.60 -4.24
CA MET A 190 8.36 -5.66 -5.34
C MET A 190 9.86 -5.43 -5.60
N ALA A 191 10.66 -5.20 -4.55
CA ALA A 191 12.10 -5.01 -4.67
C ALA A 191 12.81 -6.26 -5.21
N LEU A 192 12.45 -7.46 -4.72
CA LEU A 192 12.99 -8.71 -5.26
C LEU A 192 12.62 -8.90 -6.73
N ALA A 193 11.39 -8.58 -7.11
CA ALA A 193 10.97 -8.65 -8.50
C ALA A 193 11.78 -7.70 -9.39
N ILE A 194 12.06 -6.46 -8.94
CA ILE A 194 12.93 -5.51 -9.66
C ILE A 194 14.35 -6.07 -9.78
N VAL A 195 14.96 -6.52 -8.69
CA VAL A 195 16.34 -7.04 -8.68
C VAL A 195 16.47 -8.25 -9.59
N ILE A 196 15.55 -9.21 -9.50
CA ILE A 196 15.53 -10.40 -10.37
C ILE A 196 15.32 -9.99 -11.83
N ALA A 197 14.42 -9.04 -12.11
CA ALA A 197 14.19 -8.54 -13.47
C ALA A 197 15.46 -7.88 -14.04
N LEU A 198 16.14 -7.03 -13.27
CA LEU A 198 17.38 -6.38 -13.70
C LEU A 198 18.51 -7.39 -13.95
N LEU A 199 18.70 -8.37 -13.06
CA LEU A 199 19.73 -9.41 -13.19
C LEU A 199 19.46 -10.34 -14.38
N THR A 200 18.23 -10.83 -14.52
CA THR A 200 17.84 -11.69 -15.65
C THR A 200 17.92 -10.93 -16.97
N SER A 201 17.49 -9.66 -17.00
CA SER A 201 17.67 -8.76 -18.13
C SER A 201 19.14 -8.58 -18.50
N GLN A 202 20.02 -8.40 -17.51
CA GLN A 202 21.45 -8.29 -17.75
C GLN A 202 22.01 -9.57 -18.37
N ILE A 203 21.63 -10.75 -17.86
CA ILE A 203 22.05 -12.04 -18.42
C ILE A 203 21.61 -12.16 -19.89
N VAL A 204 20.34 -11.84 -20.19
CA VAL A 204 19.84 -11.85 -21.56
C VAL A 204 20.58 -10.84 -22.43
N ALA A 205 20.87 -9.64 -21.90
CA ALA A 205 21.60 -8.60 -22.61
C ALA A 205 23.08 -8.96 -22.88
N LEU A 206 23.70 -9.77 -22.02
CA LEU A 206 25.06 -10.30 -22.22
C LEU A 206 25.09 -11.38 -23.30
N LEU A 207 24.07 -12.23 -23.37
CA LEU A 207 24.05 -13.41 -24.24
C LEU A 207 23.47 -13.13 -25.63
N VAL A 208 22.30 -12.48 -25.69
CA VAL A 208 21.48 -12.39 -26.90
C VAL A 208 21.76 -11.10 -27.67
N THR A 209 21.87 -9.98 -26.96
CA THR A 209 21.97 -8.66 -27.60
C THR A 209 23.24 -8.46 -28.46
N PRO A 210 24.43 -8.96 -28.10
CA PRO A 210 25.62 -8.84 -28.96
C PRO A 210 25.47 -9.61 -30.27
N VAL A 211 24.82 -10.77 -30.24
CA VAL A 211 24.53 -11.60 -31.41
C VAL A 211 23.55 -10.87 -32.35
N LEU A 212 22.49 -10.29 -31.78
CA LEU A 212 21.55 -9.46 -32.53
C LEU A 212 22.23 -8.23 -33.14
N ALA A 213 23.09 -7.54 -32.38
CA ALA A 213 23.84 -6.38 -32.87
C ALA A 213 24.77 -6.75 -34.04
N ALA A 214 25.44 -7.91 -33.96
CA ALA A 214 26.26 -8.43 -35.05
C ALA A 214 25.41 -8.80 -36.28
N TRP A 215 24.27 -9.44 -36.07
CA TRP A 215 23.34 -9.77 -37.15
C TRP A 215 22.86 -8.51 -37.88
N LEU A 216 22.47 -7.47 -37.12
CA LEU A 216 22.06 -6.14 -37.59
C LEU A 216 23.16 -5.39 -38.35
N ALA A 217 24.41 -5.48 -37.86
CA ALA A 217 25.57 -4.84 -38.47
C ALA A 217 25.86 -5.34 -39.89
N GLY A 218 25.34 -6.53 -40.25
CA GLY A 218 25.47 -7.10 -41.59
C GLY A 218 24.60 -6.44 -42.67
N ARG A 219 23.63 -5.59 -42.30
CA ARG A 219 22.76 -4.87 -43.24
C ARG A 219 23.33 -3.48 -43.58
N PRO A 220 23.25 -3.01 -44.83
CA PRO A 220 23.71 -1.68 -45.21
C PRO A 220 22.95 -0.59 -44.45
N GLN A 221 23.69 0.33 -43.83
CA GLN A 221 23.12 1.41 -43.05
C GLN A 221 22.76 2.57 -43.98
N GLN A 222 21.47 2.84 -44.17
CA GLN A 222 21.05 4.13 -44.72
C GLN A 222 21.35 5.21 -43.68
N LYS A 223 22.22 6.16 -44.04
CA LYS A 223 22.52 7.35 -43.23
C LYS A 223 21.30 8.28 -43.24
N ARG A 224 20.33 8.07 -42.36
CA ARG A 224 19.37 9.13 -42.02
C ARG A 224 20.09 10.18 -41.15
N ARG A 225 20.42 11.32 -41.76
CA ARG A 225 20.95 12.49 -41.05
C ARG A 225 19.79 13.25 -40.40
N ASN A 226 19.44 12.94 -39.16
CA ASN A 226 18.44 13.71 -38.42
C ASN A 226 18.98 15.14 -38.14
N GLY A 227 18.41 16.14 -38.83
CA GLY A 227 18.76 17.56 -38.64
C GLY A 227 18.50 18.04 -37.22
N ALA A 228 17.40 17.60 -36.63
CA ALA A 228 17.01 17.89 -35.24
C ALA A 228 18.06 17.38 -34.22
N GLU A 229 18.65 16.19 -34.43
CA GLU A 229 19.67 15.66 -33.52
C GLU A 229 20.95 16.49 -33.55
N ARG A 230 21.38 16.91 -34.75
CA ARG A 230 22.55 17.80 -34.89
C ARG A 230 22.30 19.16 -34.24
N TRP A 231 21.11 19.70 -34.39
CA TRP A 231 20.69 20.95 -33.75
C TRP A 231 20.70 20.81 -32.23
N LEU A 232 20.09 19.75 -31.69
CA LEU A 232 20.01 19.48 -30.25
C LEU A 232 21.41 19.30 -29.64
N ARG A 233 22.28 18.49 -30.27
CA ARG A 233 23.67 18.30 -29.82
C ARG A 233 24.46 19.60 -29.82
N ARG A 234 24.29 20.47 -30.82
CA ARG A 234 25.00 21.76 -30.89
C ARG A 234 24.56 22.70 -29.77
N HIS A 235 23.26 22.85 -29.54
CA HIS A 235 22.72 23.70 -28.48
C HIS A 235 23.13 23.17 -27.10
N PHE A 236 22.92 21.88 -26.85
CA PHE A 236 23.35 21.24 -25.62
C PHE A 236 24.86 21.44 -25.35
N SER A 237 25.71 21.27 -26.36
CA SER A 237 27.16 21.47 -26.20
C SER A 237 27.50 22.89 -25.77
N ARG A 238 26.84 23.90 -26.36
CA ARG A 238 27.04 25.31 -25.98
C ARG A 238 26.63 25.56 -24.53
N TRP A 239 25.46 25.07 -24.13
CA TRP A 239 24.93 25.19 -22.77
C TRP A 239 25.78 24.47 -21.72
N LEU A 240 26.26 23.27 -22.04
CA LEU A 240 27.13 22.49 -21.18
C LEU A 240 28.49 23.17 -20.98
N ILE A 241 29.12 23.62 -22.08
CA ILE A 241 30.42 24.32 -22.00
C ILE A 241 30.27 25.64 -21.24
N PHE A 242 29.17 26.37 -21.43
CA PHE A 242 28.88 27.58 -20.67
C PHE A 242 28.80 27.30 -19.16
N GLY A 243 28.01 26.30 -18.76
CA GLY A 243 27.90 25.89 -17.35
C GLY A 243 29.25 25.44 -16.77
N MET A 244 30.04 24.66 -17.51
CA MET A 244 31.33 24.16 -17.03
C MET A 244 32.42 25.24 -16.93
N ARG A 245 32.35 26.30 -17.76
CA ARG A 245 33.23 27.47 -17.67
C ARG A 245 32.86 28.39 -16.50
N ARG A 246 31.58 28.45 -16.14
CA ARG A 246 31.06 29.27 -15.04
C ARG A 246 30.31 28.38 -14.04
N PRO A 247 31.03 27.50 -13.30
CA PRO A 247 30.41 26.53 -12.40
C PRO A 247 29.60 27.17 -11.26
N TRP A 248 29.80 28.46 -10.99
CA TRP A 248 28.99 29.22 -10.04
C TRP A 248 27.50 29.29 -10.41
N TRP A 249 27.11 29.04 -11.68
CA TRP A 249 25.70 28.89 -12.06
C TRP A 249 25.05 27.60 -11.52
N ALA A 250 25.84 26.59 -11.13
CA ALA A 250 25.28 25.39 -10.53
C ALA A 250 24.79 25.64 -9.10
N THR A 251 25.39 26.55 -8.34
CA THR A 251 24.98 26.79 -6.95
C THR A 251 23.56 27.35 -6.81
N PRO A 252 23.09 28.35 -7.59
CA PRO A 252 21.70 28.79 -7.52
C PRO A 252 20.72 27.72 -8.01
N VAL A 253 21.09 26.90 -9.00
CA VAL A 253 20.24 25.79 -9.47
C VAL A 253 20.09 24.72 -8.39
N VAL A 254 21.19 24.33 -7.74
CA VAL A 254 21.18 23.38 -6.61
C VAL A 254 20.37 23.95 -5.46
N LEU A 255 20.57 25.22 -5.11
CA LEU A 255 19.83 25.88 -4.03
C LEU A 255 18.33 25.95 -4.36
N LEU A 256 17.97 26.31 -5.59
CA LEU A 256 16.57 26.36 -6.03
C LEU A 256 15.91 24.98 -5.95
N LEU A 257 16.58 23.93 -6.42
CA LEU A 257 16.05 22.57 -6.35
C LEU A 257 15.98 22.03 -4.92
N ALA A 258 16.94 22.39 -4.07
CA ALA A 258 16.93 22.05 -2.65
C ALA A 258 15.79 22.76 -1.92
N VAL A 259 15.56 24.04 -2.19
CA VAL A 259 14.44 24.82 -1.63
C VAL A 259 13.11 24.30 -2.17
N ALA A 260 13.00 24.00 -3.47
CA ALA A 260 11.81 23.39 -4.04
C ALA A 260 11.53 22.02 -3.42
N GLY A 261 12.54 21.16 -3.27
CA GLY A 261 12.43 19.88 -2.58
C GLY A 261 11.98 20.03 -1.13
N TRP A 262 12.60 20.95 -0.38
CA TRP A 262 12.21 21.25 1.00
C TRP A 262 10.77 21.76 1.11
N LEU A 263 10.37 22.69 0.25
CA LEU A 263 9.01 23.23 0.21
C LEU A 263 7.99 22.14 -0.15
N THR A 264 8.31 21.27 -1.11
CA THR A 264 7.44 20.14 -1.44
C THR A 264 7.32 19.17 -0.27
N LEU A 265 8.40 18.87 0.45
CA LEU A 265 8.36 17.97 1.61
C LEU A 265 7.47 18.48 2.74
N THR A 266 7.38 19.80 2.93
CA THR A 266 6.56 20.39 4.00
C THR A 266 5.10 20.63 3.60
N THR A 267 4.82 20.72 2.31
CA THR A 267 3.47 21.00 1.77
C THR A 267 2.73 19.76 1.27
N LEU A 268 3.46 18.74 0.84
CA LEU A 268 2.89 17.53 0.25
C LEU A 268 2.17 16.70 1.33
N PRO A 269 0.89 16.33 1.12
CA PRO A 269 0.20 15.44 2.04
C PRO A 269 0.90 14.08 2.11
N THR A 270 0.77 13.42 3.25
CA THR A 270 1.44 12.15 3.52
C THR A 270 0.41 11.08 3.85
N ALA A 271 0.57 9.90 3.25
CA ALA A 271 -0.28 8.76 3.51
C ALA A 271 0.57 7.51 3.78
N PHE A 272 -0.01 6.52 4.46
CA PHE A 272 0.68 5.24 4.68
C PHE A 272 0.62 4.35 3.43
N LEU A 273 -0.54 4.29 2.80
CA LEU A 273 -0.82 3.54 1.57
C LEU A 273 -1.60 4.44 0.59
N PRO A 274 -1.49 4.18 -0.72
CA PRO A 274 -2.30 4.85 -1.71
C PRO A 274 -3.79 4.62 -1.50
N HIS A 275 -4.57 5.58 -2.01
CA HIS A 275 -5.99 5.41 -2.21
C HIS A 275 -6.21 4.26 -3.21
N TRP A 276 -7.11 3.34 -2.86
CA TRP A 276 -7.45 2.17 -3.67
C TRP A 276 -8.97 2.11 -3.80
N ASP A 277 -9.50 2.06 -5.03
CA ASP A 277 -10.93 1.84 -5.27
C ASP A 277 -11.25 0.34 -5.42
N GLU A 278 -11.77 -0.28 -4.36
CA GLU A 278 -12.20 -1.68 -4.33
C GLU A 278 -13.60 -1.89 -4.93
N GLY A 279 -14.43 -0.84 -4.99
CA GLY A 279 -15.86 -0.96 -5.30
C GLY A 279 -16.68 -1.69 -4.23
N VAL A 280 -16.14 -1.88 -3.02
CA VAL A 280 -16.83 -2.55 -1.90
C VAL A 280 -16.69 -1.73 -0.62
N ILE A 281 -17.83 -1.42 -0.02
CA ILE A 281 -17.93 -0.61 1.20
C ILE A 281 -18.50 -1.48 2.32
N SER A 282 -17.80 -1.52 3.45
CA SER A 282 -18.26 -2.07 4.71
C SER A 282 -18.73 -0.95 5.62
N VAL A 283 -19.96 -1.09 6.14
CA VAL A 283 -20.65 -0.10 6.96
C VAL A 283 -21.02 -0.70 8.32
N PRO A 284 -20.08 -0.82 9.25
CA PRO A 284 -20.42 -1.20 10.61
C PRO A 284 -21.12 -0.05 11.34
N PHE A 285 -22.20 -0.39 12.03
CA PHE A 285 -23.00 0.52 12.82
C PHE A 285 -23.34 -0.07 14.18
N ARG A 286 -23.61 0.81 15.16
CA ARG A 286 -24.00 0.42 16.51
C ARG A 286 -25.23 1.20 16.95
N THR A 287 -26.28 0.49 17.30
CA THR A 287 -27.48 1.02 17.95
C THR A 287 -27.21 1.23 19.45
N PRO A 288 -28.05 2.01 20.17
CA PRO A 288 -27.95 2.17 21.62
C PRO A 288 -27.80 0.84 22.35
N VAL A 289 -27.06 0.83 23.45
CA VAL A 289 -26.83 -0.41 24.20
C VAL A 289 -28.14 -0.91 24.79
N GLY A 290 -28.36 -2.22 24.77
CA GLY A 290 -29.64 -2.84 25.13
C GLY A 290 -30.61 -2.99 23.95
N SER A 291 -30.29 -2.45 22.76
CA SER A 291 -31.09 -2.68 21.56
C SER A 291 -31.15 -4.17 21.20
N SER A 292 -32.36 -4.65 20.87
CA SER A 292 -32.58 -6.02 20.43
C SER A 292 -32.02 -6.28 19.02
N VAL A 293 -31.82 -7.55 18.68
CA VAL A 293 -31.45 -7.96 17.30
C VAL A 293 -32.49 -7.46 16.30
N ALA A 294 -33.78 -7.48 16.66
CA ALA A 294 -34.87 -6.99 15.82
C ALA A 294 -34.75 -5.49 15.52
N GLU A 295 -34.44 -4.68 16.53
CA GLU A 295 -34.26 -3.24 16.37
C GLU A 295 -33.03 -2.91 15.52
N THR A 296 -31.90 -3.56 15.78
CA THR A 296 -30.69 -3.40 14.96
C THR A 296 -30.94 -3.85 13.52
N THR A 297 -31.75 -4.88 13.32
CA THR A 297 -32.16 -5.34 11.98
C THR A 297 -33.06 -4.34 11.28
N ARG A 298 -33.99 -3.69 12.00
CA ARG A 298 -34.84 -2.62 11.45
C ARG A 298 -34.00 -1.48 10.90
N VAL A 299 -33.10 -0.93 11.73
CA VAL A 299 -32.18 0.14 11.33
C VAL A 299 -31.31 -0.27 10.13
N GLY A 300 -30.78 -1.49 10.15
CA GLY A 300 -29.99 -2.02 9.04
C GLY A 300 -30.76 -2.14 7.72
N ARG A 301 -32.06 -2.50 7.77
CA ARG A 301 -32.90 -2.56 6.57
C ARG A 301 -33.18 -1.18 5.99
N ASP A 302 -33.30 -0.16 6.84
CA ASP A 302 -33.49 1.22 6.37
C ASP A 302 -32.24 1.73 5.65
N PHE A 303 -31.04 1.46 6.19
CA PHE A 303 -29.80 1.73 5.47
C PHE A 303 -29.66 0.95 4.16
N MET A 304 -30.08 -0.32 4.11
CA MET A 304 -30.11 -1.07 2.86
C MET A 304 -31.02 -0.41 1.82
N ARG A 305 -32.18 0.11 2.23
CA ARG A 305 -33.11 0.82 1.32
C ARG A 305 -32.44 2.06 0.74
N VAL A 306 -31.89 2.91 1.60
CA VAL A 306 -31.15 4.12 1.21
C VAL A 306 -29.95 3.81 0.31
N ALA A 307 -29.21 2.73 0.59
CA ALA A 307 -28.08 2.31 -0.23
C ALA A 307 -28.52 1.88 -1.64
N LEU A 308 -29.62 1.13 -1.74
CA LEU A 308 -30.14 0.63 -3.02
C LEU A 308 -30.77 1.72 -3.90
N GLU A 309 -31.14 2.86 -3.34
CA GLU A 309 -31.59 4.04 -4.08
C GLU A 309 -30.43 4.73 -4.83
N ASN A 310 -29.18 4.52 -4.41
CA ASN A 310 -28.02 5.09 -5.09
C ASN A 310 -27.71 4.34 -6.41
N PRO A 311 -27.63 5.02 -7.56
CA PRO A 311 -27.46 4.38 -8.86
C PRO A 311 -26.11 3.64 -9.02
N ASN A 312 -25.10 3.96 -8.21
CA ASN A 312 -23.80 3.29 -8.24
C ASN A 312 -23.80 1.96 -7.48
N VAL A 313 -24.79 1.70 -6.63
CA VAL A 313 -24.85 0.48 -5.80
C VAL A 313 -25.43 -0.67 -6.62
N ALA A 314 -24.72 -1.80 -6.64
CA ALA A 314 -25.20 -3.04 -7.26
C ALA A 314 -25.94 -3.91 -6.24
N ARG A 315 -25.41 -4.02 -5.01
CA ARG A 315 -25.95 -4.88 -3.95
C ARG A 315 -25.70 -4.29 -2.58
N ALA A 316 -26.62 -4.56 -1.65
CA ALA A 316 -26.45 -4.31 -0.23
C ALA A 316 -26.84 -5.58 0.56
N SER A 317 -26.05 -5.96 1.55
CA SER A 317 -26.29 -7.13 2.41
C SER A 317 -26.09 -6.77 3.87
N LEU A 318 -27.10 -7.02 4.70
CA LEU A 318 -27.08 -6.75 6.13
C LEU A 318 -26.68 -7.99 6.94
N MET A 319 -25.87 -7.76 7.96
CA MET A 319 -25.48 -8.72 8.96
C MET A 319 -25.72 -8.10 10.34
N VAL A 320 -26.39 -8.81 11.26
CA VAL A 320 -26.67 -8.37 12.63
C VAL A 320 -26.21 -9.44 13.61
N GLY A 321 -25.64 -9.05 14.75
CA GLY A 321 -25.06 -9.99 15.71
C GLY A 321 -23.77 -10.67 15.22
N ARG A 322 -23.29 -10.28 14.04
CA ARG A 322 -22.01 -10.61 13.45
C ARG A 322 -21.59 -9.49 12.49
N GLY A 323 -20.35 -9.48 12.06
CA GLY A 323 -19.88 -8.61 10.98
C GLY A 323 -18.90 -9.33 10.07
N PHE A 324 -18.48 -8.68 8.99
CA PHE A 324 -17.51 -9.21 8.02
C PHE A 324 -16.18 -9.70 8.64
N GLN A 325 -15.84 -9.22 9.84
CA GLN A 325 -14.57 -9.51 10.53
C GLN A 325 -14.76 -10.16 11.90
N PHE A 326 -16.00 -10.21 12.42
CA PHE A 326 -16.30 -10.71 13.75
C PHE A 326 -17.40 -11.75 13.66
N LEU A 327 -17.06 -13.00 13.93
CA LEU A 327 -17.99 -14.13 13.91
C LEU A 327 -19.11 -13.97 14.94
N HIS A 328 -18.82 -13.29 16.06
CA HIS A 328 -19.78 -12.99 17.12
C HIS A 328 -19.73 -11.52 17.49
N ALA A 329 -20.89 -10.87 17.51
CA ALA A 329 -21.04 -9.49 17.95
C ALA A 329 -22.29 -9.34 18.84
N PRO A 330 -22.29 -8.40 19.80
CA PRO A 330 -23.48 -8.07 20.57
C PRO A 330 -24.68 -7.69 19.69
N ALA A 331 -25.89 -7.88 20.21
CA ALA A 331 -27.15 -7.63 19.50
C ALA A 331 -27.31 -6.20 18.93
N ASN A 332 -26.66 -5.22 19.56
CA ASN A 332 -26.67 -3.81 19.13
C ASN A 332 -25.62 -3.48 18.06
N LYS A 333 -24.91 -4.48 17.52
CA LYS A 333 -23.94 -4.29 16.42
C LYS A 333 -24.48 -4.90 15.13
N GLY A 334 -24.44 -4.11 14.06
CA GLY A 334 -24.73 -4.55 12.71
C GLY A 334 -23.66 -4.09 11.74
N ALA A 335 -23.62 -4.71 10.57
CA ALA A 335 -22.78 -4.32 9.46
C ALA A 335 -23.52 -4.49 8.13
N ILE A 336 -23.31 -3.57 7.21
CA ILE A 336 -23.82 -3.68 5.84
C ILE A 336 -22.62 -3.76 4.89
N ALA A 337 -22.62 -4.74 4.00
CA ALA A 337 -21.74 -4.74 2.84
C ALA A 337 -22.48 -4.19 1.64
N ILE A 338 -21.89 -3.17 1.02
CA ILE A 338 -22.39 -2.51 -0.17
C ILE A 338 -21.38 -2.79 -1.27
N VAL A 339 -21.83 -3.42 -2.35
CA VAL A 339 -21.02 -3.68 -3.55
C VAL A 339 -21.48 -2.70 -4.62
N LEU A 340 -20.54 -1.93 -5.16
CA LEU A 340 -20.78 -0.99 -6.24
C LEU A 340 -20.77 -1.71 -7.59
N LYS A 341 -21.34 -1.07 -8.60
CA LYS A 341 -21.29 -1.55 -9.99
C LYS A 341 -19.86 -1.42 -10.53
N SER A 342 -19.41 -2.38 -11.33
CA SER A 342 -18.05 -2.39 -11.89
C SER A 342 -17.72 -1.20 -12.81
N ASN A 343 -18.73 -0.46 -13.27
CA ASN A 343 -18.62 0.73 -14.11
C ASN A 343 -19.17 1.98 -13.40
N HIS A 344 -19.04 2.07 -12.06
CA HIS A 344 -19.50 3.23 -11.31
C HIS A 344 -18.87 4.52 -11.85
N ALA A 345 -19.69 5.57 -11.99
CA ALA A 345 -19.22 6.86 -12.53
C ALA A 345 -18.48 7.68 -11.47
N GLN A 346 -18.81 7.46 -10.20
CA GLN A 346 -18.22 8.17 -9.05
C GLN A 346 -17.27 7.26 -8.31
N SER A 347 -16.19 7.81 -7.74
CA SER A 347 -15.27 7.05 -6.90
C SER A 347 -15.99 6.47 -5.68
N THR A 348 -15.50 5.33 -5.19
CA THR A 348 -16.03 4.71 -3.96
C THR A 348 -16.06 5.68 -2.78
N GLU A 349 -15.06 6.56 -2.66
CA GLU A 349 -15.00 7.55 -1.58
C GLU A 349 -16.12 8.60 -1.67
N THR A 350 -16.46 9.06 -2.88
CA THR A 350 -17.56 10.01 -3.10
C THR A 350 -18.89 9.36 -2.74
N VAL A 351 -19.08 8.10 -3.14
CA VAL A 351 -20.27 7.32 -2.76
C VAL A 351 -20.34 7.14 -1.24
N MET A 352 -19.22 6.82 -0.60
CA MET A 352 -19.14 6.72 0.87
C MET A 352 -19.50 8.03 1.57
N HIS A 353 -19.04 9.18 1.07
CA HIS A 353 -19.37 10.48 1.67
C HIS A 353 -20.87 10.75 1.60
N THR A 354 -21.49 10.52 0.44
CA THR A 354 -22.93 10.67 0.23
C THR A 354 -23.75 9.73 1.12
N LEU A 355 -23.42 8.43 1.12
CA LEU A 355 -24.12 7.44 1.94
C LEU A 355 -23.97 7.71 3.44
N ARG A 356 -22.80 8.18 3.89
CA ARG A 356 -22.56 8.53 5.29
C ARG A 356 -23.50 9.65 5.75
N ALA A 357 -23.69 10.69 4.93
CA ALA A 357 -24.61 11.77 5.24
C ALA A 357 -26.06 11.27 5.32
N GLN A 358 -26.51 10.48 4.34
CA GLN A 358 -27.86 9.93 4.29
C GLN A 358 -28.16 8.96 5.45
N PHE A 359 -27.21 8.10 5.82
CA PHE A 359 -27.36 7.19 6.97
C PHE A 359 -27.43 7.94 8.30
N ARG A 360 -26.64 9.00 8.48
CA ARG A 360 -26.73 9.86 9.68
C ARG A 360 -28.08 10.55 9.80
N GLN A 361 -28.68 10.96 8.68
CA GLN A 361 -30.03 11.53 8.65
C GLN A 361 -31.10 10.49 8.97
N THR A 362 -30.94 9.27 8.44
CA THR A 362 -31.90 8.18 8.63
C THR A 362 -31.95 7.67 10.08
N ALA A 363 -30.79 7.62 10.75
CA ALA A 363 -30.69 7.15 12.14
C ALA A 363 -29.74 8.06 12.95
N PRO A 364 -30.25 9.15 13.54
CA PRO A 364 -29.43 10.09 14.30
C PRO A 364 -28.94 9.51 15.64
N ASN A 365 -29.66 8.53 16.21
CA ASN A 365 -29.42 7.99 17.55
C ASN A 365 -28.39 6.84 17.61
N LEU A 366 -27.51 6.73 16.60
CA LEU A 366 -26.48 5.70 16.58
C LEU A 366 -25.34 6.02 17.53
N LEU A 367 -24.84 5.02 18.25
CA LEU A 367 -23.60 5.16 19.03
C LEU A 367 -22.37 5.28 18.14
N SER A 368 -22.37 4.63 16.98
CA SER A 368 -21.32 4.80 15.97
C SER A 368 -21.78 4.36 14.60
N LEU A 369 -21.32 5.07 13.58
CA LEU A 369 -21.47 4.73 12.17
C LEU A 369 -20.16 5.05 11.47
N THR A 370 -19.54 4.04 10.85
CA THR A 370 -18.36 4.24 10.02
C THR A 370 -18.56 3.57 8.67
N LEU A 371 -17.92 4.13 7.64
CA LEU A 371 -17.90 3.57 6.28
C LEU A 371 -16.43 3.48 5.89
N HIS A 372 -16.01 2.30 5.42
CA HIS A 372 -14.64 2.03 4.97
C HIS A 372 -14.64 0.95 3.90
N GLN A 373 -13.58 0.91 3.10
CA GLN A 373 -13.37 -0.19 2.15
C GLN A 373 -12.80 -1.42 2.86
N THR A 374 -13.10 -2.62 2.36
CA THR A 374 -12.79 -3.88 3.03
C THR A 374 -11.29 -4.13 3.10
N MET A 375 -10.56 -3.88 2.01
CA MET A 375 -9.12 -4.07 1.93
C MET A 375 -8.34 -3.10 2.81
N ILE A 376 -8.79 -1.85 2.93
CA ILE A 376 -8.18 -0.86 3.83
C ILE A 376 -8.24 -1.37 5.28
N VAL A 377 -9.37 -1.94 5.69
CA VAL A 377 -9.49 -2.50 7.05
C VAL A 377 -8.70 -3.79 7.21
N ARG A 378 -8.65 -4.67 6.20
CA ARG A 378 -7.77 -5.85 6.25
C ARG A 378 -6.29 -5.47 6.41
N LEU A 379 -5.83 -4.47 5.67
CA LEU A 379 -4.48 -3.92 5.79
C LEU A 379 -4.25 -3.22 7.14
N GLY A 380 -5.24 -2.46 7.62
CA GLY A 380 -5.24 -1.87 8.96
C GLY A 380 -5.11 -2.93 10.06
N ASN A 381 -5.87 -4.03 9.96
CA ASN A 381 -5.82 -5.14 10.92
C ASN A 381 -4.45 -5.83 10.93
N LEU A 382 -3.77 -5.97 9.79
CA LEU A 382 -2.38 -6.47 9.73
C LEU A 382 -1.40 -5.54 10.46
N SER A 383 -1.67 -4.24 10.46
CA SER A 383 -0.86 -3.24 11.19
C SER A 383 -1.26 -3.09 12.66
N GLY A 384 -2.35 -3.73 13.11
CA GLY A 384 -2.92 -3.53 14.45
C GLY A 384 -3.51 -2.13 14.68
N ALA A 385 -3.69 -1.32 13.63
CA ALA A 385 -4.27 0.02 13.71
C ALA A 385 -5.68 0.03 13.11
N HIS A 386 -6.67 0.47 13.89
CA HIS A 386 -8.09 0.40 13.53
C HIS A 386 -8.75 1.78 13.31
N ALA A 387 -8.00 2.87 13.48
CA ALA A 387 -8.48 4.23 13.26
C ALA A 387 -7.31 5.18 12.93
N PRO A 388 -7.60 6.36 12.32
CA PRO A 388 -6.57 7.35 11.97
C PRO A 388 -5.70 7.77 13.15
N LEU A 389 -6.34 8.13 14.26
CA LEU A 389 -5.67 8.47 15.50
C LEU A 389 -6.40 7.81 16.67
N VAL A 390 -5.63 7.23 17.58
CA VAL A 390 -6.17 6.57 18.78
C VAL A 390 -5.41 7.07 20.00
N VAL A 391 -6.12 7.43 21.06
CA VAL A 391 -5.51 7.61 22.38
C VAL A 391 -5.84 6.38 23.22
N TYR A 392 -4.84 5.56 23.50
CA TYR A 392 -4.92 4.43 24.40
C TYR A 392 -4.66 4.90 25.83
N LEU A 393 -5.43 4.36 26.77
CA LEU A 393 -5.24 4.49 28.21
C LEU A 393 -5.04 3.09 28.77
N PHE A 394 -3.89 2.87 29.40
CA PHE A 394 -3.53 1.60 30.04
C PHE A 394 -3.57 1.75 31.55
N GLY A 395 -4.08 0.73 32.24
CA GLY A 395 -4.20 0.70 33.70
C GLY A 395 -4.70 -0.64 34.21
N SER A 396 -4.61 -0.87 35.51
CA SER A 396 -5.04 -2.14 36.13
C SER A 396 -6.55 -2.21 36.37
N ASP A 397 -7.21 -1.08 36.63
CA ASP A 397 -8.64 -1.01 36.91
C ASP A 397 -9.46 -0.50 35.72
N SER A 398 -10.36 -1.37 35.24
CA SER A 398 -11.27 -1.07 34.13
C SER A 398 -12.26 0.04 34.46
N ALA A 399 -12.69 0.19 35.71
CA ALA A 399 -13.62 1.24 36.11
C ALA A 399 -12.95 2.62 36.03
N THR A 400 -11.72 2.73 36.53
CA THR A 400 -10.88 3.93 36.40
C THR A 400 -10.64 4.29 34.93
N LEU A 401 -10.25 3.32 34.10
CA LEU A 401 -10.03 3.53 32.66
C LEU A 401 -11.28 4.04 31.94
N ARG A 402 -12.47 3.55 32.31
CA ARG A 402 -13.74 4.03 31.75
C ARG A 402 -14.01 5.48 32.13
N THR A 403 -13.86 5.83 33.40
CA THR A 403 -14.09 7.19 33.90
C THR A 403 -13.11 8.19 33.28
N GLN A 404 -11.82 7.85 33.27
CA GLN A 404 -10.79 8.70 32.65
C GLN A 404 -10.94 8.78 31.13
N GLY A 405 -11.30 7.67 30.48
CA GLY A 405 -11.57 7.64 29.04
C GLY A 405 -12.78 8.50 28.64
N ALA A 406 -13.85 8.50 29.46
CA ALA A 406 -14.99 9.38 29.26
C ALA A 406 -14.62 10.86 29.45
N ARG A 407 -13.84 11.18 30.49
CA ARG A 407 -13.32 12.53 30.73
C ARG A 407 -12.43 13.01 29.58
N LEU A 408 -11.53 12.15 29.10
CA LEU A 408 -10.69 12.41 27.94
C LEU A 408 -11.52 12.67 26.68
N ALA A 409 -12.52 11.82 26.41
CA ALA A 409 -13.40 11.98 25.26
C ALA A 409 -14.20 13.29 25.33
N ALA A 410 -14.66 13.69 26.52
CA ALA A 410 -15.34 14.97 26.72
C ALA A 410 -14.41 16.16 26.45
N ALA A 411 -13.18 16.14 26.98
CA ALA A 411 -12.19 17.18 26.73
C ALA A 411 -11.80 17.28 25.24
N LEU A 412 -11.64 16.14 24.56
CA LEU A 412 -11.36 16.10 23.12
C LEU A 412 -12.54 16.63 22.29
N ARG A 413 -13.80 16.41 22.71
CA ARG A 413 -14.98 17.01 22.06
C ARG A 413 -15.03 18.52 22.27
N GLN A 414 -14.76 19.00 23.48
CA GLN A 414 -14.74 20.43 23.82
C GLN A 414 -13.64 21.19 23.07
N SER A 415 -12.54 20.53 22.70
CA SER A 415 -11.48 21.16 21.90
C SER A 415 -11.93 21.55 20.49
N HIS A 416 -13.05 21.00 19.98
CA HIS A 416 -13.51 21.14 18.60
C HIS A 416 -12.41 20.88 17.54
N ALA A 417 -11.32 20.18 17.89
CA ALA A 417 -10.18 19.95 17.03
C ALA A 417 -10.41 18.80 16.03
N PHE A 418 -11.35 17.90 16.31
CA PHE A 418 -11.58 16.67 15.55
C PHE A 418 -12.98 16.63 14.93
N GLU A 419 -13.15 15.98 13.78
CA GLU A 419 -14.45 15.79 13.13
C GLU A 419 -15.35 14.85 13.95
N SER A 420 -14.77 13.77 14.48
CA SER A 420 -15.48 12.87 15.38
C SER A 420 -14.57 12.31 16.46
N VAL A 421 -15.14 12.18 17.66
CA VAL A 421 -14.47 11.64 18.86
C VAL A 421 -15.33 10.50 19.39
N ASN A 422 -14.85 9.28 19.19
CA ASN A 422 -15.56 8.06 19.53
C ASN A 422 -14.84 7.33 20.66
N PHE A 423 -15.37 7.42 21.87
CA PHE A 423 -14.88 6.60 22.97
C PHE A 423 -15.31 5.15 22.75
N LYS A 424 -14.33 4.25 22.64
CA LYS A 424 -14.55 2.82 22.42
C LYS A 424 -14.22 2.07 23.70
N SER A 425 -14.99 2.36 24.75
CA SER A 425 -15.10 1.45 25.89
C SER A 425 -16.33 0.57 25.69
N PRO A 426 -16.31 -0.70 26.12
CA PRO A 426 -17.52 -1.50 26.17
C PRO A 426 -18.54 -0.77 27.07
N SER A 427 -19.56 -0.21 26.42
CA SER A 427 -20.63 0.49 27.11
C SER A 427 -21.41 -0.50 27.95
N ALA A 428 -21.69 -0.11 29.20
CA ALA A 428 -22.49 -0.92 30.10
C ALA A 428 -23.88 -1.14 29.50
N GLY A 429 -24.24 -2.42 29.30
CA GLY A 429 -25.59 -2.79 28.89
C GLY A 429 -26.44 -3.15 30.09
N PRO A 430 -27.77 -3.19 29.93
CA PRO A 430 -28.64 -3.69 30.97
C PRO A 430 -28.31 -5.16 31.20
N GLU A 431 -27.84 -5.48 32.40
CA GLU A 431 -27.64 -6.83 32.90
C GLU A 431 -28.53 -7.03 34.12
N LEU A 432 -29.01 -8.26 34.28
CA LEU A 432 -29.75 -8.69 35.45
C LEU A 432 -28.79 -9.43 36.36
N GLU A 433 -28.40 -8.77 37.45
CA GLU A 433 -27.61 -9.39 38.50
C GLU A 433 -28.54 -10.07 39.50
N ILE A 434 -28.28 -11.34 39.75
CA ILE A 434 -29.01 -12.14 40.73
C ILE A 434 -28.04 -12.45 41.87
N THR A 435 -28.23 -11.81 43.02
CA THR A 435 -27.38 -11.99 44.20
C THR A 435 -28.09 -12.89 45.20
N PRO A 436 -27.59 -14.12 45.47
CA PRO A 436 -28.17 -14.99 46.49
C PRO A 436 -28.14 -14.30 47.86
N SER A 437 -29.28 -14.27 48.53
CA SER A 437 -29.38 -13.80 49.91
C SER A 437 -28.83 -14.85 50.88
N PRO A 438 -28.48 -14.48 52.13
CA PRO A 438 -28.13 -15.46 53.17
C PRO A 438 -29.22 -16.52 53.40
N LEU A 439 -30.48 -16.21 53.13
CA LEU A 439 -31.60 -17.16 53.23
C LEU A 439 -31.48 -18.29 52.20
N ALA A 440 -30.92 -18.04 51.00
CA ALA A 440 -30.69 -19.10 50.02
C ALA A 440 -29.81 -20.22 50.60
N ALA A 441 -28.78 -19.87 51.36
CA ALA A 441 -27.90 -20.83 52.00
C ALA A 441 -28.62 -21.62 53.11
N ILE A 442 -29.50 -20.97 53.88
CA ILE A 442 -30.32 -21.62 54.91
C ILE A 442 -31.27 -22.65 54.27
N TYR A 443 -31.85 -22.31 53.11
CA TYR A 443 -32.69 -23.23 52.33
C TYR A 443 -31.89 -24.24 51.49
N GLY A 444 -30.57 -24.33 51.65
CA GLY A 444 -29.72 -25.29 50.95
C GLY A 444 -29.52 -25.01 49.46
N ILE A 445 -29.83 -23.80 48.99
CA ILE A 445 -29.63 -23.37 47.60
C ILE A 445 -28.25 -22.74 47.45
N THR A 446 -27.37 -23.39 46.70
CA THR A 446 -26.06 -22.83 46.34
C THR A 446 -26.14 -21.95 45.09
N PRO A 447 -25.23 -20.97 44.90
CA PRO A 447 -25.24 -20.12 43.71
C PRO A 447 -25.23 -20.88 42.37
N PRO A 448 -24.47 -21.99 42.20
CA PRO A 448 -24.54 -22.80 40.98
C PRO A 448 -25.91 -23.44 40.73
N VAL A 449 -26.59 -23.92 41.79
CA VAL A 449 -27.94 -24.52 41.69
C VAL A 449 -28.97 -23.45 41.34
N LEU A 450 -28.88 -22.28 41.97
CA LEU A 450 -29.76 -21.16 41.62
C LEU A 450 -29.57 -20.75 40.15
N ALA A 451 -28.30 -20.59 39.74
CA ALA A 451 -27.96 -20.24 38.37
C ALA A 451 -28.44 -21.30 37.37
N SER A 452 -28.34 -22.60 37.68
CA SER A 452 -28.83 -23.65 36.79
C SER A 452 -30.35 -23.61 36.65
N GLN A 453 -31.10 -23.45 37.74
CA GLN A 453 -32.57 -23.37 37.67
C GLN A 453 -33.06 -22.15 36.88
N VAL A 454 -32.43 -20.98 37.09
CA VAL A 454 -32.72 -19.77 36.30
C VAL A 454 -32.38 -20.02 34.82
N LYS A 455 -31.21 -20.57 34.51
CA LYS A 455 -30.80 -20.87 33.12
C LYS A 455 -31.72 -21.89 32.45
N GLU A 456 -32.14 -22.93 33.15
CA GLU A 456 -33.08 -23.93 32.62
C GLU A 456 -34.44 -23.30 32.28
N ARG A 457 -34.88 -22.32 33.06
CA ARG A 457 -36.10 -21.57 32.73
C ARG A 457 -35.97 -20.77 31.43
N PHE A 458 -34.88 -20.03 31.26
CA PHE A 458 -34.71 -19.10 30.12
C PHE A 458 -34.16 -19.76 28.85
N TRP A 459 -33.18 -20.65 28.99
CA TRP A 459 -32.49 -21.28 27.86
C TRP A 459 -32.93 -22.72 27.63
N GLY A 460 -33.76 -23.27 28.52
CA GLY A 460 -34.10 -24.68 28.52
C GLY A 460 -32.96 -25.55 29.01
N ARG A 461 -33.25 -26.84 29.17
CA ARG A 461 -32.25 -27.87 29.43
C ARG A 461 -32.01 -28.67 28.16
N GLN A 462 -30.74 -28.89 27.83
CA GLN A 462 -30.40 -29.86 26.79
C GLN A 462 -30.65 -31.27 27.33
N ALA A 463 -31.68 -31.94 26.81
CA ALA A 463 -32.13 -33.25 27.29
C ALA A 463 -31.41 -34.41 26.61
N GLY A 464 -30.87 -34.19 25.41
CA GLY A 464 -30.17 -35.21 24.64
C GLY A 464 -29.90 -34.76 23.22
N PHE A 465 -29.70 -35.73 22.34
CA PHE A 465 -29.49 -35.50 20.91
C PHE A 465 -30.45 -36.38 20.11
N LEU A 466 -30.97 -35.81 19.01
CA LEU A 466 -31.71 -36.53 17.98
C LEU A 466 -30.76 -36.76 16.82
N LEU A 467 -30.57 -38.02 16.43
CA LEU A 467 -29.89 -38.37 15.18
C LEU A 467 -30.89 -38.23 14.03
N HIS A 468 -30.62 -37.30 13.12
CA HIS A 468 -31.43 -37.11 11.92
C HIS A 468 -30.53 -37.22 10.68
N GLY A 469 -30.49 -38.43 10.09
CA GLY A 469 -29.50 -38.78 9.07
C GLY A 469 -28.09 -38.70 9.66
N GLU A 470 -27.23 -37.89 9.06
CA GLU A 470 -25.87 -37.62 9.54
C GLU A 470 -25.79 -36.44 10.54
N GLN A 471 -26.91 -35.74 10.80
CA GLN A 471 -26.93 -34.59 11.70
C GLN A 471 -27.24 -35.01 13.14
N ILE A 472 -26.44 -34.51 14.08
CA ILE A 472 -26.68 -34.64 15.52
C ILE A 472 -27.35 -33.34 16.00
N LEU A 473 -28.67 -33.38 16.18
CA LEU A 473 -29.46 -32.22 16.57
C LEU A 473 -29.65 -32.21 18.10
N PRO A 474 -29.27 -31.15 18.83
CA PRO A 474 -29.51 -31.08 20.26
C PRO A 474 -31.00 -30.93 20.55
N ILE A 475 -31.54 -31.79 21.42
CA ILE A 475 -32.91 -31.69 21.93
C ILE A 475 -32.87 -30.77 23.14
N ARG A 476 -33.56 -29.63 23.04
CA ARG A 476 -33.72 -28.67 24.12
C ARG A 476 -35.16 -28.71 24.61
N VAL A 477 -35.32 -28.96 25.91
CA VAL A 477 -36.61 -28.89 26.59
C VAL A 477 -36.68 -27.54 27.29
N SER A 478 -37.62 -26.71 26.89
CA SER A 478 -37.94 -25.45 27.54
C SER A 478 -39.39 -25.47 27.98
N LEU A 479 -39.69 -24.83 29.10
CA LEU A 479 -41.06 -24.62 29.54
C LEU A 479 -41.73 -23.59 28.61
N ALA A 480 -42.93 -23.89 28.12
CA ALA A 480 -43.70 -22.94 27.34
C ALA A 480 -44.07 -21.72 28.22
N GLY A 481 -43.84 -20.51 27.72
CA GLY A 481 -44.10 -19.26 28.45
C GLY A 481 -43.76 -18.02 27.63
N HIS A 482 -44.23 -16.86 28.08
CA HIS A 482 -43.91 -15.55 27.50
C HIS A 482 -42.54 -15.05 27.95
N ASP A 483 -41.99 -14.06 27.24
CA ASP A 483 -40.78 -13.35 27.65
C ASP A 483 -41.00 -12.71 29.03
N PHE A 484 -40.09 -12.97 29.98
CA PHE A 484 -40.18 -12.41 31.32
C PHE A 484 -39.71 -10.96 31.32
N THR A 485 -40.48 -10.08 31.96
CA THR A 485 -39.97 -8.76 32.31
C THR A 485 -39.08 -8.84 33.55
N PRO A 486 -38.12 -7.90 33.76
CA PRO A 486 -37.30 -7.86 34.97
C PRO A 486 -38.10 -7.91 36.28
N ARG A 487 -39.33 -7.39 36.30
CA ARG A 487 -40.21 -7.42 37.47
C ARG A 487 -40.85 -8.78 37.72
N GLU A 488 -41.07 -9.56 36.66
CA GLU A 488 -41.64 -10.91 36.78
C GLU A 488 -40.59 -11.93 37.27
N MET A 489 -39.30 -11.61 37.18
CA MET A 489 -38.24 -12.44 37.75
C MET A 489 -38.39 -12.63 39.26
N ASP A 490 -38.91 -11.64 39.98
CA ASP A 490 -39.13 -11.73 41.42
C ASP A 490 -40.06 -12.88 41.79
N THR A 491 -41.02 -13.18 40.91
CA THR A 491 -42.01 -14.25 41.09
C THR A 491 -41.57 -15.60 40.55
N LEU A 492 -40.35 -15.70 40.01
CA LEU A 492 -39.88 -16.93 39.38
C LEU A 492 -39.80 -18.06 40.42
N PRO A 493 -40.52 -19.18 40.25
CA PRO A 493 -40.50 -20.26 41.22
C PRO A 493 -39.17 -21.03 41.15
N ILE A 494 -38.47 -21.07 42.28
CA ILE A 494 -37.23 -21.83 42.48
C ILE A 494 -37.54 -23.04 43.35
N ARG A 495 -37.13 -24.22 42.90
CA ARG A 495 -37.32 -25.47 43.62
C ARG A 495 -36.29 -25.60 44.74
N LEU A 496 -36.78 -25.83 45.94
CA LEU A 496 -35.99 -26.09 47.14
C LEU A 496 -35.58 -27.58 47.24
N PRO A 497 -34.54 -27.92 48.02
CA PRO A 497 -34.09 -29.30 48.20
C PRO A 497 -35.16 -30.24 48.78
N ASP A 498 -36.08 -29.69 49.57
CA ASP A 498 -37.24 -30.41 50.14
C ASP A 498 -38.37 -30.66 49.12
N GLY A 499 -38.23 -30.16 47.89
CA GLY A 499 -39.20 -30.31 46.81
C GLY A 499 -40.27 -29.21 46.75
N SER A 500 -40.31 -28.30 47.73
CA SER A 500 -41.20 -27.14 47.70
C SER A 500 -40.68 -26.06 46.72
N PHE A 501 -41.50 -25.04 46.43
CA PHE A 501 -41.12 -23.93 45.57
C PHE A 501 -41.19 -22.62 46.34
N THR A 502 -40.20 -21.76 46.13
CA THR A 502 -40.15 -20.41 46.70
C THR A 502 -39.92 -19.39 45.57
N PRO A 503 -40.52 -18.19 45.61
CA PRO A 503 -40.23 -17.17 44.62
C PRO A 503 -38.78 -16.70 44.72
N LEU A 504 -38.17 -16.37 43.58
CA LEU A 504 -36.77 -15.95 43.50
C LEU A 504 -36.47 -14.78 44.44
N ALA A 505 -37.38 -13.81 44.57
CA ALA A 505 -37.22 -12.65 45.45
C ALA A 505 -37.05 -13.01 46.94
N SER A 506 -37.53 -14.18 47.39
CA SER A 506 -37.37 -14.61 48.79
C SER A 506 -35.97 -15.13 49.09
N ILE A 507 -35.21 -15.52 48.07
CA ILE A 507 -33.89 -16.15 48.25
C ILE A 507 -32.78 -15.42 47.49
N ALA A 508 -33.08 -14.49 46.58
CA ALA A 508 -32.08 -13.70 45.88
C ALA A 508 -32.61 -12.29 45.54
N GLY A 509 -31.71 -11.31 45.57
CA GLY A 509 -31.98 -9.97 45.05
C GLY A 509 -31.81 -9.95 43.53
N VAL A 510 -32.78 -9.39 42.82
CA VAL A 510 -32.69 -9.14 41.37
C VAL A 510 -32.47 -7.65 41.16
N HIS A 511 -31.32 -7.30 40.59
CA HIS A 511 -30.95 -5.92 40.33
C HIS A 511 -30.62 -5.73 38.86
N VAL A 512 -31.26 -4.74 38.23
CA VAL A 512 -30.85 -4.28 36.90
C VAL A 512 -29.64 -3.38 37.08
N GLN A 513 -28.48 -3.82 36.59
CA GLN A 513 -27.26 -3.04 36.64
C GLN A 513 -26.62 -2.87 35.27
N GLY A 514 -25.80 -1.83 35.13
CA GLY A 514 -25.01 -1.61 33.94
C GLY A 514 -23.73 -2.43 33.99
N ALA A 515 -23.64 -3.48 33.19
CA ALA A 515 -22.45 -4.33 33.13
C ALA A 515 -21.71 -4.23 31.80
N VAL A 516 -20.38 -4.28 31.88
CA VAL A 516 -19.49 -4.17 30.73
C VAL A 516 -19.37 -5.56 30.10
N PRO A 517 -19.79 -5.78 28.84
CA PRO A 517 -19.90 -7.13 28.28
C PRO A 517 -18.56 -7.83 28.00
N PHE A 518 -17.44 -7.11 27.99
CA PHE A 518 -16.09 -7.65 27.80
C PHE A 518 -15.03 -6.64 28.24
N VAL A 519 -13.83 -7.08 28.62
CA VAL A 519 -12.68 -6.22 28.90
C VAL A 519 -11.64 -6.37 27.79
N THR A 520 -11.20 -5.25 27.22
CA THR A 520 -10.13 -5.24 26.21
C THR A 520 -8.77 -5.22 26.89
N HIS A 521 -7.85 -5.98 26.31
CA HIS A 521 -6.46 -6.06 26.75
C HIS A 521 -5.54 -5.89 25.56
N GLN A 522 -4.42 -5.21 25.78
CA GLN A 522 -3.30 -5.17 24.85
C GLN A 522 -2.02 -5.55 25.60
N ASN A 523 -1.33 -6.59 25.12
CA ASN A 523 -0.15 -7.17 25.79
C ASN A 523 -0.43 -7.51 27.27
N LEU A 524 -1.58 -8.14 27.54
CA LEU A 524 -2.07 -8.52 28.88
C LEU A 524 -2.44 -7.37 29.81
N VAL A 525 -2.36 -6.11 29.36
CA VAL A 525 -2.76 -4.94 30.16
C VAL A 525 -4.15 -4.47 29.71
N PRO A 526 -5.11 -4.27 30.64
CA PRO A 526 -6.39 -3.67 30.31
C PRO A 526 -6.23 -2.31 29.65
N ASP A 527 -6.98 -2.07 28.57
CA ASP A 527 -6.91 -0.84 27.81
C ASP A 527 -8.28 -0.25 27.52
N ALA A 528 -8.37 1.08 27.54
CA ALA A 528 -9.50 1.84 27.02
C ALA A 528 -8.99 2.83 25.97
N TYR A 529 -9.74 3.00 24.88
CA TYR A 529 -9.25 3.82 23.77
C TYR A 529 -10.30 4.77 23.20
N VAL A 530 -9.85 5.94 22.78
CA VAL A 530 -10.64 6.97 22.11
C VAL A 530 -10.18 7.08 20.66
N TRP A 531 -11.08 6.82 19.72
CA TRP A 531 -10.82 7.04 18.29
C TRP A 531 -11.08 8.50 17.94
N LEU A 532 -10.15 9.06 17.18
CA LEU A 532 -10.19 10.45 16.72
C LEU A 532 -10.11 10.47 15.20
N GLN A 533 -11.07 11.17 14.59
CA GLN A 533 -11.06 11.49 13.17
C GLN A 533 -10.57 12.94 13.01
N PRO A 534 -9.44 13.18 12.31
CA PRO A 534 -9.01 14.53 11.94
C PRO A 534 -10.06 15.25 11.09
N LYS A 535 -10.02 16.58 11.04
CA LYS A 535 -10.87 17.33 10.10
C LYS A 535 -10.46 17.07 8.65
N PRO A 536 -11.37 17.18 7.68
CA PRO A 536 -11.02 17.12 6.27
C PRO A 536 -9.89 18.11 5.93
N GLY A 537 -8.84 17.62 5.26
CA GLY A 537 -7.65 18.42 4.91
C GLY A 537 -6.60 18.58 6.02
N GLU A 538 -6.84 18.06 7.23
CA GLU A 538 -5.87 18.10 8.33
C GLU A 538 -4.98 16.85 8.35
N GLY A 539 -3.66 17.04 8.37
CA GLY A 539 -2.70 15.93 8.44
C GLY A 539 -2.67 15.22 9.80
N LEU A 540 -2.40 13.91 9.79
CA LEU A 540 -2.35 13.08 11.01
C LEU A 540 -1.37 13.60 12.06
N ALA A 541 -0.21 14.12 11.65
CA ALA A 541 0.78 14.68 12.56
C ALA A 541 0.29 15.93 13.29
N GLN A 542 -0.43 16.81 12.60
CA GLN A 542 -1.02 18.03 13.20
C GLN A 542 -2.13 17.65 14.19
N ALA A 543 -3.01 16.72 13.80
CA ALA A 543 -4.07 16.20 14.66
C ALA A 543 -3.49 15.50 15.92
N ALA A 544 -2.41 14.74 15.77
CA ALA A 544 -1.72 14.09 16.89
C ALA A 544 -1.07 15.10 17.85
N ALA A 545 -0.49 16.19 17.35
CA ALA A 545 0.06 17.26 18.17
C ALA A 545 -1.03 17.93 19.02
N LYS A 546 -2.19 18.22 18.43
CA LYS A 546 -3.36 18.75 19.16
C LYS A 546 -3.86 17.77 20.23
N ALA A 547 -3.98 16.49 19.89
CA ALA A 547 -4.39 15.46 20.85
C ALA A 547 -3.41 15.36 22.03
N ARG A 548 -2.10 15.45 21.78
CA ARG A 548 -1.06 15.40 22.82
C ARG A 548 -1.21 16.56 23.82
N VAL A 549 -1.52 17.76 23.34
CA VAL A 549 -1.77 18.93 24.21
C VAL A 549 -3.01 18.70 25.09
N VAL A 550 -4.11 18.19 24.53
CA VAL A 550 -5.33 17.90 25.31
C VAL A 550 -5.08 16.82 26.36
N VAL A 551 -4.36 15.76 26.01
CA VAL A 551 -4.01 14.68 26.95
C VAL A 551 -3.11 15.18 28.08
N ALA A 552 -2.11 16.01 27.77
CA ALA A 552 -1.21 16.58 28.77
C ALA A 552 -1.96 17.46 29.78
N ASN A 553 -2.94 18.25 29.32
CA ASN A 553 -3.73 19.13 30.19
C ASN A 553 -4.71 18.38 31.10
N LEU A 554 -5.03 17.12 30.81
CA LEU A 554 -6.01 16.35 31.58
C LEU A 554 -5.48 15.88 32.94
N HIS A 555 -4.16 15.95 33.17
CA HIS A 555 -3.48 15.47 34.39
C HIS A 555 -3.96 14.07 34.81
N LEU A 556 -3.71 13.08 33.95
CA LEU A 556 -4.13 11.70 34.21
C LEU A 556 -3.52 11.17 35.52
N PRO A 557 -4.25 10.30 36.26
CA PRO A 557 -3.72 9.64 37.45
C PRO A 557 -2.41 8.88 37.18
N THR A 558 -1.53 8.75 38.18
CA THR A 558 -0.22 8.08 38.04
C THR A 558 -0.31 6.60 37.67
N ASN A 559 -1.45 5.95 37.94
CA ASN A 559 -1.73 4.56 37.56
C ASN A 559 -2.31 4.41 36.14
N VAL A 560 -2.47 5.50 35.38
CA VAL A 560 -2.98 5.48 34.01
C VAL A 560 -1.93 6.02 33.04
N THR A 561 -1.48 5.19 32.12
CA THR A 561 -0.53 5.59 31.06
C THR A 561 -1.27 5.84 29.75
N SER A 562 -1.04 7.00 29.13
CA SER A 562 -1.60 7.31 27.81
C SER A 562 -0.61 7.06 26.68
N LEU A 563 -1.07 6.48 25.57
CA LEU A 563 -0.27 6.30 24.36
C LEU A 563 -1.07 6.74 23.11
N LEU A 564 -0.46 7.58 22.28
CA LEU A 564 -1.00 7.93 20.96
C LEU A 564 -0.62 6.84 19.95
N GLY A 565 -1.64 6.25 19.33
CA GLY A 565 -1.54 5.18 18.34
C GLY A 565 -2.47 5.39 17.15
N GLY A 566 -2.89 4.31 16.51
CA GLY A 566 -3.62 4.33 15.24
C GLY A 566 -2.69 4.46 14.03
N TYR A 567 -3.23 4.87 12.88
CA TYR A 567 -2.47 5.03 11.64
C TYR A 567 -1.32 6.03 11.78
N TYR A 568 -1.45 7.06 12.63
CA TYR A 568 -0.36 7.99 12.94
C TYR A 568 0.92 7.29 13.41
N ARG A 569 0.82 6.32 14.33
CA ARG A 569 2.00 5.59 14.83
C ARG A 569 2.63 4.75 13.74
N GLN A 570 1.81 4.04 12.96
CA GLN A 570 2.26 3.24 11.82
C GLN A 570 2.95 4.11 10.77
N GLN A 571 2.37 5.26 10.45
CA GLN A 571 2.93 6.23 9.52
C GLN A 571 4.25 6.81 10.03
N SER A 572 4.34 7.22 11.29
CA SER A 572 5.57 7.77 11.87
C SER A 572 6.70 6.73 11.90
N GLN A 573 6.41 5.49 12.29
CA GLN A 573 7.40 4.40 12.28
C GLN A 573 7.85 4.09 10.85
N SER A 574 6.90 4.07 9.91
CA SER A 574 7.15 3.86 8.49
C SER A 574 8.06 4.94 7.90
N PHE A 575 7.82 6.21 8.21
CA PHE A 575 8.66 7.30 7.71
C PHE A 575 10.07 7.26 8.28
N GLN A 576 10.23 6.91 9.56
CA GLN A 576 11.55 6.69 10.13
C GLN A 576 12.29 5.56 9.42
N GLN A 577 11.62 4.43 9.14
CA GLN A 577 12.19 3.33 8.38
C GLN A 577 12.54 3.72 6.94
N MET A 578 11.66 4.44 6.25
CA MET A 578 11.90 4.96 4.90
C MET A 578 13.09 5.93 4.87
N ALA A 579 13.20 6.85 5.83
CA ALA A 579 14.33 7.76 5.93
C ALA A 579 15.65 7.01 6.16
N LEU A 580 15.66 5.99 7.01
CA LEU A 580 16.82 5.11 7.22
C LEU A 580 17.18 4.35 5.94
N ILE A 581 16.21 3.85 5.18
CA ILE A 581 16.43 3.17 3.90
C ILE A 581 16.99 4.13 2.86
N LEU A 582 16.43 5.34 2.76
CA LEU A 582 16.90 6.36 1.83
C LEU A 582 18.35 6.75 2.15
N GLY A 583 18.63 7.03 3.42
CA GLY A 583 19.98 7.33 3.90
C GLY A 583 20.95 6.18 3.66
N GLY A 584 20.54 4.94 3.95
CA GLY A 584 21.31 3.73 3.70
C GLY A 584 21.60 3.50 2.21
N ALA A 585 20.61 3.72 1.35
CA ALA A 585 20.76 3.61 -0.10
C ALA A 585 21.72 4.69 -0.65
N LEU A 586 21.60 5.94 -0.22
CA LEU A 586 22.52 7.02 -0.61
C LEU A 586 23.94 6.78 -0.08
N ALA A 587 24.10 6.27 1.14
CA ALA A 587 25.39 5.92 1.70
C ALA A 587 26.05 4.77 0.93
N LEU A 588 25.28 3.72 0.62
CA LEU A 588 25.76 2.61 -0.21
C LEU A 588 26.15 3.08 -1.61
N LEU A 589 25.35 3.96 -2.21
CA LEU A 589 25.63 4.57 -3.50
C LEU A 589 26.92 5.42 -3.47
N LEU A 590 27.13 6.22 -2.42
CA LEU A 590 28.37 6.98 -2.23
C LEU A 590 29.60 6.05 -2.21
N ILE A 591 29.52 4.96 -1.43
CA ILE A 591 30.60 3.97 -1.31
C ILE A 591 30.88 3.33 -2.68
N LEU A 592 29.84 2.85 -3.36
CA LEU A 592 29.97 2.16 -4.66
C LEU A 592 30.53 3.09 -5.75
N LEU A 593 30.02 4.33 -5.85
CA LEU A 593 30.54 5.30 -6.81
C LEU A 593 31.97 5.72 -6.49
N GLY A 594 32.33 5.80 -5.20
CA GLY A 594 33.70 6.04 -4.74
C GLY A 594 34.67 4.98 -5.27
N PHE A 595 34.34 3.69 -5.08
CA PHE A 595 35.13 2.58 -5.61
C PHE A 595 35.16 2.56 -7.13
N GLN A 596 34.01 2.75 -7.78
CA GLN A 596 33.88 2.63 -9.23
C GLN A 596 34.66 3.70 -9.99
N PHE A 597 34.63 4.96 -9.52
CA PHE A 597 35.35 6.04 -10.18
C PHE A 597 36.79 6.21 -9.72
N SER A 598 37.18 5.57 -8.61
CA SER A 598 38.49 5.77 -7.97
C SER A 598 38.78 7.27 -7.72
N SER A 599 37.73 8.08 -7.57
CA SER A 599 37.78 9.54 -7.46
C SER A 599 36.60 10.04 -6.65
N GLN A 600 36.89 10.60 -5.47
CA GLN A 600 35.87 11.16 -4.57
C GLN A 600 35.10 12.31 -5.23
N ARG A 601 35.75 13.12 -6.07
CA ARG A 601 35.11 14.26 -6.76
C ARG A 601 34.05 13.81 -7.76
N ALA A 602 34.35 12.77 -8.53
CA ALA A 602 33.38 12.19 -9.47
C ALA A 602 32.21 11.54 -8.72
N ALA A 603 32.50 10.82 -7.63
CA ALA A 603 31.47 10.17 -6.80
C ALA A 603 30.52 11.19 -6.15
N ILE A 604 31.04 12.25 -5.55
CA ILE A 604 30.23 13.31 -4.93
C ILE A 604 29.40 14.05 -5.98
N SER A 605 29.99 14.38 -7.14
CA SER A 605 29.28 15.06 -8.23
C SER A 605 28.11 14.22 -8.76
N ALA A 606 28.35 12.92 -8.88
CA ALA A 606 27.34 11.96 -9.31
C ALA A 606 26.23 11.80 -8.27
N LEU A 607 26.58 11.56 -7.00
CA LEU A 607 25.62 11.43 -5.90
C LEU A 607 24.74 12.67 -5.79
N LEU A 608 25.33 13.88 -5.84
CA LEU A 608 24.58 15.12 -5.70
C LEU A 608 23.60 15.31 -6.88
N ALA A 609 24.01 14.98 -8.10
CA ALA A 609 23.12 15.01 -9.25
C ALA A 609 21.97 13.99 -9.15
N ILE A 610 22.24 12.79 -8.64
CA ILE A 610 21.21 11.75 -8.42
C ILE A 610 20.22 12.20 -7.33
N ALA A 611 20.72 12.67 -6.19
CA ALA A 611 19.89 13.13 -5.08
C ALA A 611 18.98 14.32 -5.49
N LEU A 612 19.50 15.24 -6.31
CA LEU A 612 18.75 16.37 -6.85
C LEU A 612 17.73 16.01 -7.94
N ALA A 613 17.62 14.74 -8.33
CA ALA A 613 16.50 14.26 -9.14
C ALA A 613 15.22 14.02 -8.30
N ALA A 614 15.34 13.76 -6.99
CA ALA A 614 14.19 13.49 -6.11
C ALA A 614 13.17 14.63 -6.04
N PRO A 615 13.55 15.93 -6.01
CA PRO A 615 12.58 17.03 -6.07
C PRO A 615 11.64 16.96 -7.28
N GLY A 616 12.08 16.40 -8.41
CA GLY A 616 11.23 16.21 -9.59
C GLY A 616 10.08 15.22 -9.34
N ALA A 617 10.35 14.16 -8.56
CA ALA A 617 9.33 13.20 -8.15
C ALA A 617 8.31 13.85 -7.21
N LEU A 618 8.79 14.60 -6.22
CA LEU A 618 7.94 15.29 -5.24
C LEU A 618 7.08 16.39 -5.89
N LEU A 619 7.65 17.15 -6.83
CA LEU A 619 6.92 18.15 -7.59
C LEU A 619 5.82 17.52 -8.45
N ALA A 620 6.08 16.37 -9.09
CA ALA A 620 5.07 15.69 -9.89
C ALA A 620 3.88 15.20 -9.03
N LEU A 621 4.16 14.67 -7.83
CA LEU A 621 3.13 14.29 -6.86
C LEU A 621 2.30 15.50 -6.43
N LEU A 622 2.96 16.62 -6.11
CA LEU A 622 2.29 17.87 -5.72
C LEU A 622 1.39 18.41 -6.83
N LEU A 623 1.89 18.47 -8.06
CA LEU A 623 1.14 18.97 -9.22
C LEU A 623 -0.09 18.12 -9.55
N LEU A 624 -0.05 16.82 -9.28
CA LEU A 624 -1.14 15.89 -9.53
C LEU A 624 -2.03 15.64 -8.30
N GLY A 625 -1.74 16.28 -7.17
CA GLY A 625 -2.49 16.11 -5.93
C GLY A 625 -2.45 14.67 -5.39
N ILE A 626 -1.31 13.99 -5.55
CA ILE A 626 -1.11 12.62 -5.06
C ILE A 626 -0.24 12.68 -3.80
N ASP A 627 -0.66 11.97 -2.76
CA ASP A 627 0.05 11.93 -1.48
C ASP A 627 1.42 11.26 -1.58
N LEU A 628 2.36 11.69 -0.75
CA LEU A 628 3.60 10.96 -0.52
C LEU A 628 3.31 9.73 0.35
N ASP A 629 3.05 8.61 -0.31
CA ASP A 629 2.88 7.31 0.31
C ASP A 629 4.10 6.40 0.16
N SER A 630 3.98 5.18 0.68
CA SER A 630 5.03 4.17 0.63
C SER A 630 5.38 3.68 -0.79
N THR A 631 4.44 3.73 -1.74
CA THR A 631 4.66 3.36 -3.14
C THR A 631 5.35 4.48 -3.90
N ALA A 632 4.98 5.74 -3.65
CA ALA A 632 5.65 6.94 -4.16
C ALA A 632 7.10 7.00 -3.68
N PHE A 633 7.36 6.64 -2.42
CA PHE A 633 8.72 6.53 -1.87
C PHE A 633 9.57 5.51 -2.64
N LEU A 634 9.02 4.34 -2.99
CA LEU A 634 9.73 3.40 -3.86
C LEU A 634 10.00 4.01 -5.24
N GLY A 635 9.07 4.81 -5.77
CA GLY A 635 9.29 5.56 -7.01
C GLY A 635 10.53 6.45 -6.95
N VAL A 636 10.78 7.14 -5.83
CA VAL A 636 12.02 7.93 -5.62
C VAL A 636 13.27 7.04 -5.64
N LEU A 637 13.24 5.88 -4.99
CA LEU A 637 14.35 4.92 -5.04
C LEU A 637 14.61 4.40 -6.45
N LEU A 638 13.55 4.17 -7.23
CA LEU A 638 13.67 3.75 -8.62
C LEU A 638 14.29 4.86 -9.50
N VAL A 639 13.92 6.13 -9.26
CA VAL A 639 14.59 7.27 -9.90
C VAL A 639 16.09 7.25 -9.63
N PHE A 640 16.51 6.96 -8.40
CA PHE A 640 17.93 6.84 -8.07
C PHE A 640 18.60 5.68 -8.82
N ALA A 641 17.97 4.50 -8.86
CA ALA A 641 18.50 3.35 -9.58
C ALA A 641 18.70 3.64 -11.07
N ILE A 642 17.70 4.23 -11.73
CA ILE A 642 17.78 4.55 -13.17
C ILE A 642 18.78 5.71 -13.42
N ALA A 643 18.78 6.74 -12.57
CA ALA A 643 19.68 7.88 -12.69
C ALA A 643 21.16 7.50 -12.54
N VAL A 644 21.45 6.56 -11.63
CA VAL A 644 22.79 6.03 -11.39
C VAL A 644 23.40 5.45 -12.66
N ASN A 645 22.63 4.65 -13.41
CA ASN A 645 23.09 4.03 -14.65
C ASN A 645 23.62 5.10 -15.63
N ASN A 646 22.82 6.14 -15.86
CA ASN A 646 23.17 7.23 -16.77
C ASN A 646 24.47 7.95 -16.37
N VAL A 647 24.64 8.25 -15.09
CA VAL A 647 25.81 8.97 -14.57
C VAL A 647 27.07 8.10 -14.63
N ILE A 648 26.97 6.81 -14.25
CA ILE A 648 28.07 5.85 -14.36
C ILE A 648 28.57 5.78 -15.80
N LEU A 649 27.68 5.66 -16.78
CA LEU A 649 28.05 5.51 -18.18
C LEU A 649 28.71 6.76 -18.78
N ILE A 650 28.46 7.95 -18.23
CA ILE A 650 29.15 9.20 -18.60
C ILE A 650 30.57 9.20 -18.02
N PHE A 651 30.71 9.06 -16.70
CA PHE A 651 32.00 9.18 -16.02
C PHE A 651 32.95 8.03 -16.37
N ALA A 652 32.44 6.82 -16.54
CA ALA A 652 33.27 5.71 -16.96
C ALA A 652 33.78 5.87 -18.40
N ARG A 653 32.97 6.46 -19.29
CA ARG A 653 33.43 6.82 -20.64
C ARG A 653 34.45 7.95 -20.61
N ALA A 654 34.27 8.94 -19.73
CA ALA A 654 35.25 10.00 -19.53
C ALA A 654 36.59 9.44 -19.05
N ARG A 655 36.56 8.45 -18.13
CA ARG A 655 37.75 7.75 -17.63
C ARG A 655 38.47 6.96 -18.73
N GLN A 656 37.74 6.25 -19.58
CA GLN A 656 38.33 5.57 -20.74
C GLN A 656 39.05 6.51 -21.71
N LEU A 657 38.58 7.76 -21.83
CA LEU A 657 39.15 8.74 -22.76
C LEU A 657 40.23 9.63 -22.14
N GLY A 658 40.19 9.84 -20.82
CA GLY A 658 41.01 10.85 -20.13
C GLY A 658 41.77 10.35 -18.91
N GLY A 659 41.80 9.04 -18.64
CA GLY A 659 42.47 8.45 -17.49
C GLY A 659 41.67 8.57 -16.17
N PRO A 660 42.29 8.20 -15.02
CA PRO A 660 41.60 8.12 -13.71
C PRO A 660 40.97 9.43 -13.23
N GLN A 661 41.57 10.57 -13.58
CA GLN A 661 41.03 11.91 -13.30
C GLN A 661 40.82 12.68 -14.61
N PRO A 662 39.71 12.43 -15.32
CA PRO A 662 39.48 13.02 -16.62
C PRO A 662 39.31 14.54 -16.52
N ARG A 663 39.96 15.29 -17.42
CA ARG A 663 39.76 16.75 -17.49
C ARG A 663 38.28 17.09 -17.75
N PRO A 664 37.77 18.24 -17.26
CA PRO A 664 36.39 18.65 -17.50
C PRO A 664 35.97 18.62 -18.98
N ALA A 665 36.87 18.96 -19.91
CA ALA A 665 36.61 18.87 -21.35
C ALA A 665 36.29 17.45 -21.85
N VAL A 666 36.94 16.43 -21.27
CA VAL A 666 36.70 15.02 -21.61
C VAL A 666 35.36 14.54 -21.06
N VAL A 667 34.99 15.00 -19.85
CA VAL A 667 33.67 14.74 -19.26
C VAL A 667 32.56 15.37 -20.11
N ALA A 668 32.77 16.60 -20.60
CA ALA A 668 31.83 17.27 -21.52
C ALA A 668 31.64 16.49 -22.83
N LEU A 669 32.73 15.95 -23.38
CA LEU A 669 32.68 15.11 -24.57
C LEU A 669 31.91 13.82 -24.32
N ALA A 670 32.13 13.17 -23.18
CA ALA A 670 31.42 11.96 -22.80
C ALA A 670 29.91 12.23 -22.63
N ALA A 671 29.53 13.30 -21.94
CA ALA A 671 28.13 13.72 -21.79
C ALA A 671 27.48 14.00 -23.16
N ARG A 672 28.18 14.69 -24.06
CA ARG A 672 27.70 14.95 -25.42
C ARG A 672 27.50 13.67 -26.25
N GLN A 673 28.37 12.67 -26.08
CA GLN A 673 28.22 11.36 -26.74
C GLN A 673 26.99 10.62 -26.21
N ARG A 674 26.68 10.77 -24.92
CA ARG A 674 25.57 10.11 -24.23
C ARG A 674 24.22 10.82 -24.30
N LEU A 675 24.16 12.09 -24.77
CA LEU A 675 22.91 12.84 -24.90
C LEU A 675 21.78 12.07 -25.58
N ARG A 676 22.02 11.49 -26.77
CA ARG A 676 21.00 10.75 -27.52
C ARG A 676 20.59 9.46 -26.79
N PRO A 677 21.52 8.56 -26.38
CA PRO A 677 21.17 7.39 -25.60
C PRO A 677 20.37 7.71 -24.33
N ILE A 678 20.79 8.69 -23.53
CA ILE A 678 20.12 9.04 -22.28
C ILE A 678 18.72 9.63 -22.52
N LEU A 679 18.55 10.50 -23.52
CA LEU A 679 17.21 11.01 -23.85
C LEU A 679 16.28 9.90 -24.33
N MET A 680 16.81 8.99 -25.15
CA MET A 680 16.03 7.87 -25.67
C MET A 680 15.54 6.96 -24.54
N THR A 681 16.40 6.58 -23.61
CA THR A 681 16.07 5.66 -22.51
C THR A 681 15.14 6.34 -21.52
N MET A 682 15.46 7.56 -21.10
CA MET A 682 14.64 8.29 -20.12
C MET A 682 13.25 8.63 -20.66
N LEU A 683 13.11 8.98 -21.94
CA LEU A 683 11.78 9.19 -22.53
C LEU A 683 11.03 7.86 -22.68
N ALA A 684 11.70 6.77 -23.06
CA ALA A 684 11.06 5.46 -23.13
C ALA A 684 10.54 5.02 -21.75
N ASP A 685 11.30 5.29 -20.68
CA ASP A 685 10.89 5.01 -19.31
C ASP A 685 9.70 5.90 -18.90
N VAL A 686 9.80 7.23 -19.06
CA VAL A 686 8.74 8.17 -18.71
C VAL A 686 7.43 7.83 -19.42
N PHE A 687 7.47 7.57 -20.74
CA PHE A 687 6.28 7.21 -21.49
C PHE A 687 5.83 5.76 -21.24
N GLY A 688 6.75 4.86 -20.86
CA GLY A 688 6.43 3.49 -20.45
C GLY A 688 5.63 3.42 -19.15
N PHE A 689 5.87 4.35 -18.22
CA PHE A 689 5.08 4.49 -16.98
C PHE A 689 3.74 5.20 -17.19
N LEU A 690 3.54 5.88 -18.32
CA LEU A 690 2.34 6.71 -18.55
C LEU A 690 1.02 5.96 -18.34
N PRO A 691 0.83 4.71 -18.83
CA PRO A 691 -0.42 3.96 -18.60
C PRO A 691 -0.73 3.70 -17.12
N LEU A 692 0.30 3.48 -16.30
CA LEU A 692 0.13 3.32 -14.85
C LEU A 692 -0.13 4.68 -14.17
N ALA A 693 0.56 5.73 -14.60
CA ALA A 693 0.43 7.06 -14.00
C ALA A 693 -0.96 7.68 -14.23
N ILE A 694 -1.60 7.40 -15.37
CA ILE A 694 -2.99 7.83 -15.63
C ILE A 694 -4.03 6.92 -14.97
N GLY A 695 -3.63 5.74 -14.50
CA GLY A 695 -4.51 4.79 -13.83
C GLY A 695 -5.44 4.03 -14.78
N ILE A 696 -4.92 3.47 -15.88
CA ILE A 696 -5.76 2.64 -16.77
C ILE A 696 -6.21 1.38 -16.02
N GLY A 697 -7.49 1.37 -15.61
CA GLY A 697 -8.11 0.28 -14.87
C GLY A 697 -7.95 0.41 -13.35
N HIS A 698 -8.98 -0.01 -12.61
CA HIS A 698 -9.07 0.11 -11.14
C HIS A 698 -7.97 -0.68 -10.41
N GLY A 699 -7.32 -1.64 -11.08
CA GLY A 699 -6.19 -2.39 -10.54
C GLY A 699 -4.87 -1.64 -10.39
N THR A 700 -4.74 -0.48 -11.05
CA THR A 700 -3.46 0.24 -11.15
C THR A 700 -3.29 1.32 -10.08
N ASP A 701 -4.33 1.60 -9.29
CA ASP A 701 -4.34 2.62 -8.24
C ASP A 701 -3.19 2.47 -7.24
N LEU A 702 -2.87 1.23 -6.85
CA LEU A 702 -1.76 0.93 -5.93
C LEU A 702 -0.37 1.25 -6.51
N LEU A 703 -0.24 1.38 -7.84
CA LEU A 703 1.04 1.62 -8.53
C LEU A 703 1.12 3.04 -9.14
N LYS A 704 0.01 3.77 -9.17
CA LYS A 704 -0.08 5.11 -9.74
C LYS A 704 0.87 6.11 -9.08
N PRO A 705 0.96 6.23 -7.74
CA PRO A 705 1.92 7.15 -7.11
C PRO A 705 3.37 6.81 -7.42
N LEU A 706 3.71 5.51 -7.50
CA LEU A 706 5.01 5.05 -7.93
C LEU A 706 5.32 5.53 -9.35
N ALA A 707 4.40 5.31 -10.30
CA ALA A 707 4.60 5.70 -11.70
C ALA A 707 4.76 7.23 -11.85
N VAL A 708 3.93 8.01 -11.16
CA VAL A 708 4.00 9.48 -11.17
C VAL A 708 5.32 10.00 -10.60
N ALA A 709 5.74 9.47 -9.44
CA ALA A 709 7.01 9.84 -8.81
C ALA A 709 8.19 9.53 -9.74
N VAL A 710 8.17 8.37 -10.39
CA VAL A 710 9.21 7.96 -11.35
C VAL A 710 9.24 8.89 -12.54
N MET A 711 8.10 9.15 -13.19
CA MET A 711 8.02 10.04 -14.34
C MET A 711 8.58 11.45 -14.02
N GLY A 712 8.14 12.04 -12.90
CA GLY A 712 8.62 13.36 -12.47
C GLY A 712 10.12 13.39 -12.18
N GLY A 713 10.61 12.39 -11.45
CA GLY A 713 12.04 12.30 -11.10
C GLY A 713 12.93 12.03 -12.31
N LEU A 714 12.49 11.19 -13.26
CA LEU A 714 13.24 10.90 -14.48
C LEU A 714 13.32 12.12 -15.41
N LEU A 715 12.22 12.87 -15.58
CA LEU A 715 12.24 14.12 -16.35
C LEU A 715 13.30 15.10 -15.83
N LEU A 716 13.40 15.27 -14.51
CA LEU A 716 14.42 16.11 -13.89
C LEU A 716 15.82 15.46 -13.97
N SER A 717 15.91 14.15 -13.80
CA SER A 717 17.16 13.37 -13.83
C SER A 717 17.92 13.50 -15.16
N VAL A 718 17.22 13.66 -16.29
CA VAL A 718 17.86 13.96 -17.59
C VAL A 718 18.73 15.22 -17.48
N PHE A 719 18.18 16.30 -16.92
CA PHE A 719 18.91 17.55 -16.75
C PHE A 719 20.02 17.43 -15.69
N MET A 720 19.75 16.73 -14.59
CA MET A 720 20.74 16.51 -13.52
C MET A 720 21.95 15.70 -14.00
N SER A 721 21.73 14.61 -14.72
CA SER A 721 22.80 13.72 -15.18
C SER A 721 23.64 14.32 -16.31
N LEU A 722 23.01 14.97 -17.30
CA LEU A 722 23.68 15.49 -18.48
C LEU A 722 24.35 16.85 -18.27
N TRP A 723 23.72 17.73 -17.48
CA TRP A 723 24.22 19.09 -17.27
C TRP A 723 24.80 19.29 -15.87
N LEU A 724 24.06 18.96 -14.82
CA LEU A 724 24.49 19.29 -13.46
C LEU A 724 25.71 18.47 -13.00
N ALA A 725 25.74 17.16 -13.24
CA ALA A 725 26.85 16.31 -12.80
C ALA A 725 28.22 16.72 -13.40
N PRO A 726 28.35 16.99 -14.72
CA PRO A 726 29.60 17.51 -15.29
C PRO A 726 29.98 18.90 -14.77
N VAL A 727 29.01 19.78 -14.52
CA VAL A 727 29.27 21.15 -14.03
C VAL A 727 29.76 21.13 -12.58
N ILE A 728 29.15 20.33 -11.70
CA ILE A 728 29.62 20.16 -10.32
C ILE A 728 31.04 19.57 -10.32
N TYR A 729 31.31 18.58 -11.19
CA TYR A 729 32.65 18.02 -11.33
C TYR A 729 33.69 19.08 -11.75
N SER A 730 33.34 19.96 -12.69
CA SER A 730 34.17 21.12 -13.08
C SER A 730 34.41 22.06 -11.89
N ALA A 731 33.37 22.35 -11.09
CA ALA A 731 33.48 23.20 -9.89
C ALA A 731 34.47 22.63 -8.86
N LEU A 732 34.35 21.33 -8.55
CA LEU A 732 35.19 20.65 -7.56
C LEU A 732 36.64 20.48 -8.03
N THR A 733 36.86 20.36 -9.35
CA THR A 733 38.22 20.27 -9.91
C THR A 733 38.91 21.63 -10.04
N ALA A 734 38.17 22.70 -10.39
CA ALA A 734 38.72 24.05 -10.49
C ALA A 734 39.17 24.63 -9.13
N LYS A 735 38.48 24.28 -8.04
CA LYS A 735 38.84 24.73 -6.68
C LYS A 735 40.15 24.10 -6.18
N ALA A 736 40.45 22.86 -6.57
CA ALA A 736 41.70 22.18 -6.22
C ALA A 736 42.92 22.72 -6.98
N ALA A 737 42.75 23.15 -8.25
CA ALA A 737 43.82 23.76 -9.02
C ALA A 737 44.29 25.11 -8.43
N ARG A 738 43.42 25.82 -7.69
CA ARG A 738 43.76 27.05 -6.96
C ARG A 738 44.40 26.82 -5.58
N GLN A 739 44.29 25.62 -5.02
CA GLN A 739 44.86 25.28 -3.70
C GLN A 739 46.25 24.63 -3.77
N VAL A 740 46.71 24.23 -4.97
CA VAL A 740 48.04 23.62 -5.18
C VAL A 740 49.08 24.64 -5.68
N SER A 741 48.71 25.91 -5.87
CA SER A 741 49.65 26.99 -6.15
C SER A 741 50.04 27.72 -4.85
N LEU A 742 51.31 27.49 -4.45
CA LEU A 742 52.16 28.16 -3.43
C LEU A 742 52.16 27.51 -2.02
N PRO A 743 53.36 27.32 -1.42
CA PRO A 743 54.39 28.35 -1.30
C PRO A 743 55.74 28.05 -1.98
N GLY A 744 56.40 29.13 -2.44
CA GLY A 744 57.84 29.22 -2.75
C GLY A 744 58.22 28.90 -4.17
#